data_AF-A0A8S1H1T0-F1
#
_entry.id   AF-A0A8S1H1T0-F1
#
_cell.length_a   1.000
_cell.length_b   1.000
_cell.length_c   1.000
_cell.angle_alpha   90.00
_cell.angle_beta   90.00
_cell.angle_gamma   90.00
#
_symmetry.space_group_name_H-M   'P 1'
#
loop_
_entity.id
_entity.type
_entity.pdbx_description
1 polymer ?
#
loop_
_entity_poly.entity_id
_entity_poly.type
_entity_poly.pdbx_seq_one_letter_code
_entity_poly.pdbx_strand_id
1 'polypeptide(L)'
;MSSRYLERLAKIEQVLLIENKKIDIAELRAGCSYGVPEQLRPLAWRLLLNFLPLERHKWVSHSMQQRKNYDLLVEQFVVGDKSAAVQNDHPLSDSPASDWNVYFQDNRILAQIDKDVRRLYPEIQFFQIFTKFPHREAVKFPLSRRVVGSELETQVYGTDRFGALSCVQKAKSPLPEEQSEENTSELHWQVVERILFIFAKLNPGVQYVQGMNELIAPIYYVFASDSDLEWAAHAEADTFFCFQQLMSEVKDNFIKTLDNSICGIESMMSSFHAMLASFDNQLHQHLTERLSIKPQFYAFRWFTLLLSQEFPLPDVITLWDSLFSDSNRFSLLSFVCLAMLELQRDHLLCGDFAECVRLLQNYPAYDVAAIVCLAREIMEGKAVKPSKEISKTGKIGHHLYLTLALLSLVQATEYGPMSDNFVDYLSRSPVQNAYALNQIKQYGSTGSFGGKTFPGDEPEKMPVLFIHGNSDSALKFGSGLFSSGWNNQIRYFTARGYKLSELYGITYGDRNITNSYLRRFNCEDLMGHRKFLEAILGYTGFSKINIIAHSMGVSIARKIIRGGMLRTDNGTCDLGPSISQNVKTLLGISGANYGMCACQNASQLPACGKKLGFFPGSCEGLDCLSDKPCHHLAYSRFLHDLNKGLTKEAETVVSFWSQSDDIIGNESKAWGRVTSLIPHSNDKKVFEKLKHMEMKTETVPDQYAVLNDEVDFFE
;
A
#
# COMPACT_ATOMS: atom_id res chain seq x y z
N MET A 1 -9.56 -17.90 7.23
CA MET A 1 -8.35 -18.40 6.53
C MET A 1 -8.58 -19.86 6.16
N SER A 2 -8.35 -20.28 4.92
CA SER A 2 -8.54 -21.70 4.56
C SER A 2 -7.43 -22.57 5.17
N SER A 3 -7.75 -23.80 5.56
CA SER A 3 -6.79 -24.80 6.10
C SER A 3 -5.52 -24.88 5.24
N ARG A 4 -5.68 -24.82 3.90
CA ARG A 4 -4.59 -24.90 2.94
C ARG A 4 -3.59 -23.73 3.01
N TYR A 5 -4.05 -22.52 3.36
CA TYR A 5 -3.15 -21.37 3.53
C TYR A 5 -2.31 -21.52 4.80
N LEU A 6 -2.94 -21.89 5.92
CA LEU A 6 -2.25 -22.15 7.18
C LEU A 6 -1.29 -23.34 7.05
N GLU A 7 -1.68 -24.40 6.35
CA GLU A 7 -0.81 -25.54 6.02
C GLU A 7 0.38 -25.10 5.16
N ARG A 8 0.18 -24.21 4.17
CA ARG A 8 1.28 -23.67 3.35
C ARG A 8 2.25 -22.85 4.19
N LEU A 9 1.74 -21.97 5.06
CA LEU A 9 2.57 -21.18 5.95
C LEU A 9 3.34 -22.05 6.94
N ALA A 10 2.67 -23.01 7.56
CA ALA A 10 3.28 -23.98 8.44
C ALA A 10 4.38 -24.79 7.73
N LYS A 11 4.23 -25.09 6.42
CA LYS A 11 5.28 -25.72 5.62
C LYS A 11 6.49 -24.81 5.39
N ILE A 12 6.28 -23.53 5.06
CA ILE A 12 7.39 -22.58 4.91
C ILE A 12 8.14 -22.44 6.23
N GLU A 13 7.42 -22.26 7.33
CA GLU A 13 7.99 -22.20 8.69
C GLU A 13 8.71 -23.50 9.05
N GLN A 14 8.12 -24.66 8.76
CA GLN A 14 8.75 -25.96 8.99
C GLN A 14 10.07 -26.10 8.23
N VAL A 15 10.12 -25.67 6.97
CA VAL A 15 11.33 -25.79 6.15
C VAL A 15 12.41 -24.80 6.60
N LEU A 16 12.04 -23.56 6.97
CA LEU A 16 12.99 -22.48 7.27
C LEU A 16 13.40 -22.40 8.75
N LEU A 17 12.46 -22.62 9.66
CA LEU A 17 12.63 -22.37 11.10
C LEU A 17 13.00 -23.63 11.89
N ILE A 18 12.52 -24.82 11.49
CA ILE A 18 12.97 -26.06 12.14
C ILE A 18 14.40 -26.35 11.71
N GLU A 19 15.27 -26.72 12.65
CA GLU A 19 16.71 -26.98 12.44
C GLU A 19 16.98 -28.27 11.64
N ASN A 20 16.42 -28.35 10.44
CA ASN A 20 16.77 -29.37 9.48
C ASN A 20 18.23 -29.19 9.04
N LYS A 21 19.00 -30.28 9.00
CA LYS A 21 20.41 -30.26 8.58
C LYS A 21 20.60 -29.73 7.15
N LYS A 22 19.58 -29.92 6.30
CA LYS A 22 19.53 -29.50 4.90
C LYS A 22 18.11 -29.01 4.59
N ILE A 23 18.01 -27.89 3.89
CA ILE A 23 16.76 -27.34 3.38
C ILE A 23 16.25 -28.21 2.23
N ASP A 24 14.98 -28.62 2.32
CA ASP A 24 14.27 -29.16 1.17
C ASP A 24 13.82 -28.02 0.26
N ILE A 25 14.58 -27.81 -0.82
CA ILE A 25 14.30 -26.74 -1.78
C ILE A 25 13.00 -26.98 -2.55
N ALA A 26 12.57 -28.23 -2.73
CA ALA A 26 11.33 -28.53 -3.45
C ALA A 26 10.12 -28.14 -2.58
N GLU A 27 10.15 -28.46 -1.29
CA GLU A 27 9.12 -28.03 -0.34
C GLU A 27 9.11 -26.51 -0.16
N LEU A 28 10.29 -25.88 -0.08
CA LEU A 28 10.39 -24.42 0.01
C LEU A 28 9.74 -23.75 -1.22
N ARG A 29 10.06 -24.23 -2.43
CA ARG A 29 9.47 -23.73 -3.68
C ARG A 29 7.95 -23.91 -3.70
N ALA A 30 7.45 -25.07 -3.31
CA ALA A 30 6.01 -25.32 -3.23
C ALA A 30 5.31 -24.45 -2.17
N GLY A 31 5.97 -24.16 -1.05
CA GLY A 31 5.44 -23.24 -0.03
C GLY A 31 5.36 -21.80 -0.52
N CYS A 32 6.41 -21.33 -1.20
CA CYS A 32 6.54 -19.94 -1.66
C CYS A 32 5.73 -19.61 -2.94
N SER A 33 5.13 -20.61 -3.59
CA SER A 33 4.53 -20.49 -4.94
C SER A 33 3.34 -19.53 -5.08
N TYR A 34 2.82 -19.04 -3.95
CA TYR A 34 1.68 -18.13 -3.84
C TYR A 34 1.93 -17.05 -2.76
N GLY A 35 3.19 -16.63 -2.61
CA GLY A 35 3.62 -15.59 -1.66
C GLY A 35 4.26 -16.13 -0.39
N VAL A 36 5.17 -15.34 0.18
CA VAL A 36 5.93 -15.66 1.40
C VAL A 36 5.55 -14.68 2.51
N PRO A 37 5.45 -15.11 3.79
CA PRO A 37 5.31 -14.20 4.92
C PRO A 37 6.45 -13.20 4.98
N GLU A 38 6.14 -11.97 5.36
CA GLU A 38 7.11 -10.86 5.34
C GLU A 38 8.37 -11.13 6.16
N GLN A 39 8.21 -11.70 7.34
CA GLN A 39 9.32 -12.04 8.25
C GLN A 39 10.23 -13.15 7.72
N LEU A 40 9.72 -14.03 6.85
CA LEU A 40 10.46 -15.16 6.30
C LEU A 40 11.03 -14.88 4.91
N ARG A 41 10.55 -13.82 4.25
CA ARG A 41 10.89 -13.49 2.87
C ARG A 41 12.39 -13.26 2.65
N PRO A 42 13.12 -12.51 3.50
CA PRO A 42 14.54 -12.30 3.28
C PRO A 42 15.34 -13.61 3.27
N LEU A 43 15.05 -14.52 4.20
CA LEU A 43 15.68 -15.84 4.24
C LEU A 43 15.28 -16.71 3.05
N ALA A 44 13.99 -16.73 2.70
CA ALA A 44 13.50 -17.48 1.55
C ALA A 44 14.16 -17.02 0.24
N TRP A 45 14.27 -15.70 0.01
CA TRP A 45 14.88 -15.14 -1.20
C TRP A 45 16.38 -15.45 -1.28
N ARG A 46 17.11 -15.38 -0.15
CA ARG A 46 18.52 -15.80 -0.09
C ARG A 46 18.72 -17.26 -0.52
N LEU A 47 17.77 -18.15 -0.22
CA LEU A 47 17.81 -19.56 -0.65
C LEU A 47 17.34 -19.73 -2.10
N LEU A 48 16.23 -19.10 -2.50
CA LEU A 48 15.63 -19.22 -3.83
C LEU A 48 16.47 -18.59 -4.95
N LEU A 49 17.24 -17.55 -4.60
CA LEU A 49 18.24 -16.92 -5.47
C LEU A 49 19.64 -17.53 -5.28
N ASN A 50 19.75 -18.71 -4.67
CA ASN A 50 20.97 -19.50 -4.52
C ASN A 50 22.16 -18.76 -3.86
N PHE A 51 21.91 -17.78 -3.00
CA PHE A 51 22.96 -17.16 -2.20
C PHE A 51 23.38 -18.06 -1.04
N LEU A 52 22.41 -18.59 -0.29
CA LEU A 52 22.69 -19.53 0.80
C LEU A 52 22.75 -20.97 0.26
N PRO A 53 23.76 -21.77 0.67
CA PRO A 53 23.76 -23.20 0.37
C PRO A 53 22.61 -23.90 1.08
N LEU A 54 22.15 -25.05 0.56
CA LEU A 54 21.03 -25.78 1.16
C LEU A 54 21.39 -26.40 2.51
N GLU A 55 22.66 -26.64 2.80
CA GLU A 55 23.11 -27.19 4.07
C GLU A 55 23.28 -26.10 5.14
N ARG A 56 22.40 -26.13 6.15
CA ARG A 56 22.28 -25.07 7.17
C ARG A 56 23.57 -24.83 7.96
N HIS A 57 24.32 -25.90 8.23
CA HIS A 57 25.60 -25.82 8.95
C HIS A 57 26.69 -25.03 8.21
N LYS A 58 26.53 -24.78 6.90
CA LYS A 58 27.47 -23.99 6.10
C LYS A 58 27.09 -22.51 6.03
N TRP A 59 25.91 -22.11 6.50
CA TRP A 59 25.39 -20.76 6.29
C TRP A 59 26.32 -19.69 6.86
N VAL A 60 26.74 -19.86 8.12
CA VAL A 60 27.60 -18.89 8.80
C VAL A 60 28.95 -18.73 8.10
N SER A 61 29.64 -19.84 7.80
CA SER A 61 30.94 -19.78 7.14
C SER A 61 30.85 -19.27 5.70
N HIS A 62 29.80 -19.67 4.96
CA HIS A 62 29.57 -19.23 3.60
C HIS A 62 29.24 -17.73 3.53
N SER A 63 28.27 -17.26 4.32
CA SER A 63 27.85 -15.86 4.30
C SER A 63 29.00 -14.94 4.74
N MET A 64 29.75 -15.31 5.77
CA MET A 64 30.94 -14.57 6.19
C MET A 64 31.98 -14.47 5.07
N GLN A 65 32.25 -15.57 4.36
CA GLN A 65 33.20 -15.56 3.25
C GLN A 65 32.72 -14.70 2.08
N GLN A 66 31.43 -14.79 1.71
CA GLN A 66 30.88 -13.97 0.62
C GLN A 66 30.86 -12.49 0.97
N ARG A 67 30.46 -12.14 2.20
CA ARG A 67 30.48 -10.75 2.68
C ARG A 67 31.89 -10.17 2.67
N LYS A 68 32.88 -10.94 3.13
CA LYS A 68 34.29 -10.57 3.03
C LYS A 68 34.75 -10.40 1.57
N ASN A 69 34.33 -11.29 0.67
CA ASN A 69 34.66 -11.15 -0.76
C ASN A 69 34.07 -9.85 -1.31
N TYR A 70 32.84 -9.51 -0.94
CA TYR A 70 32.22 -8.24 -1.35
C TYR A 70 32.97 -7.03 -0.80
N ASP A 71 33.37 -7.05 0.47
CA ASP A 71 34.17 -5.97 1.07
C ASP A 71 35.49 -5.75 0.30
N LEU A 72 36.15 -6.82 -0.14
CA LEU A 72 37.35 -6.73 -0.99
C LEU A 72 37.06 -6.09 -2.36
N LEU A 73 35.88 -6.34 -2.94
CA LEU A 73 35.46 -5.70 -4.19
C LEU A 73 35.19 -4.20 -3.99
N VAL A 74 34.59 -3.83 -2.86
CA VAL A 74 34.39 -2.43 -2.47
C VAL A 74 35.74 -1.73 -2.28
N GLU A 75 36.67 -2.37 -1.57
CA GLU A 75 38.04 -1.87 -1.42
C GLU A 75 38.72 -1.67 -2.78
N GLN A 76 38.63 -2.66 -3.68
CA GLN A 76 39.29 -2.62 -4.98
C GLN A 76 38.69 -1.58 -5.94
N PHE A 77 37.36 -1.46 -6.00
CA PHE A 77 36.69 -0.68 -7.05
C PHE A 77 36.14 0.67 -6.58
N VAL A 78 35.94 0.88 -5.28
CA VAL A 78 35.34 2.09 -4.71
C VAL A 78 36.37 2.88 -3.91
N VAL A 79 37.04 2.23 -2.96
CA VAL A 79 37.98 2.88 -2.02
C VAL A 79 39.36 3.07 -2.64
N GLY A 80 39.83 2.11 -3.43
CA GLY A 80 41.18 2.04 -3.98
C GLY A 80 41.62 3.34 -4.63
N ASP A 81 42.69 3.93 -4.10
CA ASP A 81 43.22 5.22 -4.51
C ASP A 81 43.88 5.11 -5.91
N LYS A 82 43.12 5.41 -6.96
CA LYS A 82 43.69 5.51 -8.32
C LYS A 82 44.65 6.70 -8.47
N SER A 83 44.72 7.61 -7.49
CA SER A 83 45.59 8.79 -7.53
C SER A 83 47.09 8.45 -7.53
N ALA A 84 47.48 7.31 -6.97
CA ALA A 84 48.88 6.87 -6.94
C ALA A 84 49.37 6.25 -8.27
N ALA A 85 48.48 5.69 -9.09
CA ALA A 85 48.83 5.08 -10.39
C ALA A 85 48.88 6.11 -11.54
N VAL A 86 48.20 7.24 -11.38
CA VAL A 86 48.04 8.33 -12.36
C VAL A 86 49.33 9.12 -12.61
N GLN A 87 50.39 8.97 -11.79
CA GLN A 87 51.61 9.77 -11.92
C GLN A 87 52.39 9.57 -13.24
N ASN A 88 52.13 8.50 -14.01
CA ASN A 88 52.83 8.20 -15.27
C ASN A 88 51.91 8.07 -16.51
N ASP A 89 50.62 8.34 -16.39
CA ASP A 89 49.64 8.21 -17.49
C ASP A 89 48.96 9.55 -17.81
N HIS A 90 48.84 9.87 -19.10
CA HIS A 90 48.34 11.16 -19.53
C HIS A 90 46.79 11.14 -19.62
N PRO A 91 46.08 12.16 -19.11
CA PRO A 91 44.60 12.23 -19.15
C PRO A 91 43.96 12.17 -20.55
N LEU A 92 44.75 12.44 -21.59
CA LEU A 92 44.34 12.38 -23.00
C LEU A 92 44.93 11.18 -23.75
N SER A 93 45.37 10.15 -23.02
CA SER A 93 45.90 8.93 -23.61
C SER A 93 44.77 8.13 -24.28
N ASP A 94 44.87 7.91 -25.59
CA ASP A 94 43.94 7.05 -26.35
C ASP A 94 44.25 5.55 -26.16
N SER A 95 45.28 5.22 -25.36
CA SER A 95 45.65 3.83 -25.09
C SER A 95 44.51 3.10 -24.36
N PRO A 96 44.10 1.89 -24.80
CA PRO A 96 43.17 1.06 -24.06
C PRO A 96 43.70 0.62 -22.67
N ALA A 97 45.01 0.70 -22.46
CA ALA A 97 45.68 0.38 -21.19
C ALA A 97 45.85 1.61 -20.28
N SER A 98 45.32 2.78 -20.67
CA SER A 98 45.36 3.99 -19.86
C SER A 98 44.37 3.91 -18.69
N ASP A 99 44.87 4.18 -17.49
CA ASP A 99 44.07 4.27 -16.27
C ASP A 99 43.08 5.44 -16.34
N TRP A 100 43.44 6.51 -17.07
CA TRP A 100 42.52 7.62 -17.35
C TRP A 100 41.39 7.24 -18.28
N ASN A 101 41.67 6.49 -19.35
CA ASN A 101 40.63 6.01 -20.26
C ASN A 101 39.63 5.10 -19.51
N VAL A 102 40.14 4.19 -18.66
CA VAL A 102 39.30 3.36 -17.78
C VAL A 102 38.51 4.22 -16.79
N TYR A 103 39.11 5.24 -16.18
CA TYR A 103 38.43 6.16 -15.27
C TYR A 103 37.29 6.93 -15.93
N PHE A 104 37.49 7.47 -17.14
CA PHE A 104 36.44 8.19 -17.87
C PHE A 104 35.32 7.26 -18.34
N GLN A 105 35.65 6.03 -18.75
CA GLN A 105 34.64 5.01 -19.05
C GLN A 105 33.81 4.64 -17.81
N ASP A 106 34.47 4.43 -16.67
CA ASP A 106 33.82 4.16 -15.39
C ASP A 106 32.87 5.29 -14.99
N ASN A 107 33.29 6.56 -15.15
CA ASN A 107 32.45 7.71 -14.83
C ASN A 107 31.24 7.86 -15.76
N ARG A 108 31.34 7.47 -17.03
CA ARG A 108 30.18 7.45 -17.96
C ARG A 108 29.13 6.44 -17.50
N ILE A 109 29.56 5.24 -17.12
CA ILE A 109 28.68 4.20 -16.57
C ILE A 109 28.07 4.69 -15.26
N LEU A 110 28.89 5.24 -14.37
CA LEU A 110 28.45 5.72 -13.07
C LEU A 110 27.45 6.88 -13.17
N ALA A 111 27.63 7.81 -14.11
CA ALA A 111 26.66 8.89 -14.35
C ALA A 111 25.29 8.36 -14.79
N GLN A 112 25.26 7.25 -15.55
CA GLN A 112 24.00 6.60 -15.93
C GLN A 112 23.34 5.93 -14.72
N ILE A 113 24.14 5.23 -13.90
CA ILE A 113 23.67 4.60 -12.66
C ILE A 113 23.10 5.66 -11.71
N ASP A 114 23.85 6.71 -11.40
CA ASP A 114 23.46 7.81 -10.48
C ASP A 114 22.11 8.41 -10.88
N LYS A 115 21.93 8.72 -12.17
CA LYS A 115 20.66 9.23 -12.71
C LYS A 115 19.49 8.28 -12.48
N ASP A 116 19.70 6.98 -12.66
CA ASP A 116 18.66 5.98 -12.56
C ASP A 116 18.31 5.64 -11.10
N VAL A 117 19.30 5.57 -10.20
CA VAL A 117 19.07 5.24 -8.79
C VAL A 117 18.41 6.39 -8.02
N ARG A 118 18.66 7.65 -8.39
CA ARG A 118 18.03 8.82 -7.76
C ARG A 118 16.52 8.89 -7.97
N ARG A 119 16.02 8.26 -9.03
CA ARG A 119 14.60 8.22 -9.39
C ARG A 119 13.93 6.87 -9.09
N LEU A 120 14.61 5.98 -8.35
CA LEU A 120 14.05 4.69 -7.96
C LEU A 120 12.84 4.89 -7.03
N TYR A 121 11.70 4.30 -7.42
CA TYR A 121 10.46 4.27 -6.63
C TYR A 121 10.16 5.61 -5.90
N PRO A 122 9.94 6.71 -6.63
CA PRO A 122 9.78 8.05 -6.04
C PRO A 122 8.57 8.16 -5.10
N GLU A 123 7.62 7.22 -5.19
CA GLU A 123 6.46 7.11 -4.34
C GLU A 123 6.77 6.55 -2.93
N ILE A 124 7.95 5.96 -2.71
CA ILE A 124 8.40 5.50 -1.39
C ILE A 124 9.60 6.29 -0.89
N GLN A 125 9.61 6.60 0.41
CA GLN A 125 10.71 7.36 1.01
C GLN A 125 11.98 6.52 1.24
N PHE A 126 11.87 5.17 1.20
CA PHE A 126 12.94 4.25 1.59
C PHE A 126 14.29 4.55 0.92
N PHE A 127 14.31 4.75 -0.40
CA PHE A 127 15.57 5.00 -1.11
C PHE A 127 16.19 6.36 -0.79
N GLN A 128 15.40 7.33 -0.32
CA GLN A 128 15.79 8.71 -0.05
C GLN A 128 16.11 8.99 1.43
N ILE A 129 16.05 7.97 2.29
CA ILE A 129 16.46 8.07 3.70
C ILE A 129 17.82 7.40 3.92
N PHE A 130 18.45 7.72 5.06
CA PHE A 130 19.73 7.14 5.46
C PHE A 130 19.60 5.67 5.82
N THR A 131 20.55 4.85 5.35
CA THR A 131 20.67 3.47 5.83
C THR A 131 21.09 3.46 7.30
N LYS A 132 20.54 2.51 8.06
CA LYS A 132 20.99 2.23 9.43
C LYS A 132 22.39 1.64 9.47
N PHE A 133 22.83 1.05 8.35
CA PHE A 133 24.07 0.29 8.25
C PHE A 133 24.90 0.80 7.07
N PRO A 134 25.52 1.99 7.20
CA PRO A 134 26.44 2.50 6.19
C PRO A 134 27.69 1.62 6.10
N HIS A 135 28.21 1.42 4.89
CA HIS A 135 29.43 0.66 4.67
C HIS A 135 30.64 1.46 5.19
N ARG A 136 31.42 0.84 6.10
CA ARG A 136 32.49 1.49 6.88
C ARG A 136 33.50 2.30 6.05
N GLU A 137 34.02 1.72 4.97
CA GLU A 137 35.02 2.39 4.12
C GLU A 137 34.39 3.16 2.95
N ALA A 138 33.43 2.58 2.22
CA ALA A 138 32.81 3.24 1.07
C ALA A 138 32.10 4.56 1.39
N VAL A 139 31.55 4.73 2.60
CA VAL A 139 30.87 5.98 2.99
C VAL A 139 31.81 7.20 2.97
N LYS A 140 33.11 6.98 3.14
CA LYS A 140 34.16 8.00 3.05
C LYS A 140 34.42 8.42 1.60
N PHE A 141 34.11 7.55 0.64
CA PHE A 141 34.35 7.70 -0.80
C PHE A 141 33.06 7.53 -1.62
N PRO A 142 32.03 8.37 -1.41
CA PRO A 142 30.75 8.20 -2.10
C PRO A 142 30.92 8.41 -3.62
N LEU A 143 30.50 7.40 -4.40
CA LEU A 143 30.66 7.38 -5.85
C LEU A 143 29.97 8.57 -6.53
N SER A 144 28.80 8.98 -6.05
CA SER A 144 28.08 10.16 -6.53
C SER A 144 28.92 11.46 -6.58
N ARG A 145 29.95 11.64 -5.73
CA ARG A 145 30.87 12.79 -5.82
C ARG A 145 31.68 12.79 -7.12
N ARG A 146 32.01 11.62 -7.68
CA ARG A 146 32.72 11.49 -8.96
C ARG A 146 31.89 11.98 -10.14
N VAL A 147 30.56 11.90 -10.04
CA VAL A 147 29.63 12.35 -11.08
C VAL A 147 29.45 13.86 -11.05
N VAL A 148 29.27 14.46 -9.85
CA VAL A 148 29.10 15.92 -9.69
C VAL A 148 30.33 16.71 -10.17
N GLY A 149 31.54 16.15 -10.05
CA GLY A 149 32.77 16.75 -10.57
C GLY A 149 32.96 16.69 -12.10
N SER A 150 32.03 16.08 -12.84
CA SER A 150 32.15 15.86 -14.30
C SER A 150 31.26 16.76 -15.17
N GLU A 151 30.34 17.53 -14.58
CA GLU A 151 29.58 18.56 -15.28
C GLU A 151 30.40 19.86 -15.33
N LEU A 152 31.06 20.13 -16.46
CA LEU A 152 31.55 21.48 -16.75
C LEU A 152 30.33 22.41 -16.80
N GLU A 153 30.22 23.33 -15.84
CA GLU A 153 29.19 24.37 -15.84
C GLU A 153 29.19 25.09 -17.19
N THR A 154 28.14 24.91 -17.98
CA THR A 154 27.98 25.63 -19.24
C THR A 154 27.65 27.08 -18.91
N GLN A 155 28.59 27.99 -19.14
CA GLN A 155 28.34 29.43 -19.03
C GLN A 155 27.25 29.83 -20.03
N VAL A 156 26.07 30.16 -19.53
CA VAL A 156 24.98 30.68 -20.35
C VAL A 156 25.23 32.17 -20.62
N TYR A 157 25.53 32.51 -21.87
CA TYR A 157 25.62 33.89 -22.32
C TYR A 157 24.21 34.46 -22.55
N GLY A 158 23.86 35.54 -21.87
CA GLY A 158 22.64 36.30 -22.14
C GLY A 158 22.93 37.47 -23.07
N THR A 159 22.15 37.60 -24.14
CA THR A 159 22.12 38.80 -24.99
C THR A 159 20.99 39.72 -24.55
N ASP A 160 21.31 41.00 -24.33
CA ASP A 160 20.27 42.03 -24.20
C ASP A 160 19.72 42.44 -25.57
N ARG A 161 18.63 43.23 -25.57
CA ARG A 161 17.96 43.70 -26.80
C ARG A 161 18.82 44.61 -27.70
N PHE A 162 20.05 44.91 -27.30
CA PHE A 162 21.03 45.69 -28.07
C PHE A 162 22.25 44.86 -28.50
N GLY A 163 22.25 43.54 -28.23
CA GLY A 163 23.29 42.62 -28.69
C GLY A 163 24.58 42.66 -27.87
N ALA A 164 24.58 43.25 -26.67
CA ALA A 164 25.75 43.20 -25.80
C ALA A 164 25.78 41.89 -25.00
N LEU A 165 26.92 41.18 -25.08
CA LEU A 165 27.20 39.99 -24.25
C LEU A 165 27.55 40.46 -22.83
N SER A 166 26.66 40.20 -21.87
CA SER A 166 26.97 40.43 -20.45
C SER A 166 27.09 39.09 -19.71
N CYS A 167 28.16 38.96 -18.91
CA CYS A 167 28.37 37.81 -18.04
C CYS A 167 27.38 37.86 -16.88
N VAL A 168 26.36 37.01 -16.88
CA VAL A 168 25.49 36.82 -15.72
C VAL A 168 26.21 35.86 -14.77
N GLN A 169 26.96 36.40 -13.81
CA GLN A 169 27.44 35.60 -12.68
C GLN A 169 26.23 35.22 -11.83
N LYS A 170 25.84 33.94 -11.85
CA LYS A 170 25.01 33.38 -10.77
C LYS A 170 25.79 33.60 -9.47
N ALA A 171 25.15 34.25 -8.49
CA ALA A 171 25.74 34.40 -7.17
C ALA A 171 26.11 33.01 -6.63
N LYS A 172 27.40 32.80 -6.38
CA LYS A 172 27.88 31.66 -5.60
C LYS A 172 27.16 31.71 -4.26
N SER A 173 26.34 30.70 -3.95
CA SER A 173 26.25 30.31 -2.54
C SER A 173 27.66 29.85 -2.16
N PRO A 174 28.26 30.33 -1.05
CA PRO A 174 29.54 29.81 -0.61
C PRO A 174 29.41 28.30 -0.47
N LEU A 175 30.21 27.55 -1.22
CA LEU A 175 30.54 26.18 -0.85
C LEU A 175 31.09 26.27 0.58
N PRO A 176 30.57 25.50 1.55
CA PRO A 176 31.19 25.43 2.86
C PRO A 176 32.65 25.01 2.65
N GLU A 177 33.58 25.82 3.15
CA GLU A 177 34.98 25.46 3.27
C GLU A 177 35.08 24.08 3.92
N GLU A 178 35.95 23.24 3.36
CA GLU A 178 36.29 21.91 3.85
C GLU A 178 36.63 21.96 5.35
N GLN A 179 35.69 21.52 6.18
CA GLN A 179 36.00 20.90 7.45
C GLN A 179 35.73 19.40 7.26
N SER A 180 36.77 18.60 7.46
CA SER A 180 36.77 17.15 7.41
C SER A 180 35.91 16.57 8.54
N GLU A 181 34.60 16.75 8.47
CA GLU A 181 33.68 15.88 9.19
C GLU A 181 33.63 14.54 8.43
N GLU A 182 34.03 13.46 9.09
CA GLU A 182 33.86 12.11 8.57
C GLU A 182 32.40 11.93 8.17
N ASN A 183 32.13 11.87 6.87
CA ASN A 183 30.79 11.63 6.37
C ASN A 183 30.43 10.19 6.73
N THR A 184 29.77 9.99 7.86
CA THR A 184 29.48 8.66 8.45
C THR A 184 28.14 8.09 7.98
N SER A 185 27.42 8.82 7.13
CA SER A 185 26.07 8.47 6.70
C SER A 185 25.97 8.36 5.17
N GLU A 186 25.21 7.38 4.70
CA GLU A 186 24.83 7.24 3.29
C GLU A 186 23.33 6.93 3.13
N LEU A 187 22.77 7.29 1.99
CA LEU A 187 21.39 7.03 1.62
C LEU A 187 21.25 5.65 0.99
N HIS A 188 20.07 5.04 1.08
CA HIS A 188 19.82 3.72 0.49
C HIS A 188 20.09 3.69 -1.03
N TRP A 189 19.79 4.77 -1.77
CA TRP A 189 20.12 4.82 -3.20
C TRP A 189 21.63 4.81 -3.49
N GLN A 190 22.48 5.32 -2.57
CA GLN A 190 23.94 5.30 -2.71
C GLN A 190 24.50 3.88 -2.54
N VAL A 191 23.86 3.09 -1.69
CA VAL A 191 24.17 1.66 -1.55
C VAL A 191 23.86 0.93 -2.86
N VAL A 192 22.68 1.18 -3.44
CA VAL A 192 22.29 0.60 -4.74
C VAL A 192 23.23 1.04 -5.87
N GLU A 193 23.63 2.32 -5.91
CA GLU A 193 24.63 2.85 -6.84
C GLU A 193 25.93 2.04 -6.80
N ARG A 194 26.44 1.79 -5.60
CA ARG A 194 27.67 1.04 -5.37
C ARG A 194 27.58 -0.41 -5.84
N ILE A 195 26.49 -1.10 -5.51
CA ILE A 195 26.29 -2.49 -5.93
C ILE A 195 26.26 -2.59 -7.47
N LEU A 196 25.51 -1.71 -8.15
CA LEU A 196 25.41 -1.69 -9.61
C LEU A 196 26.74 -1.34 -10.27
N PHE A 197 27.51 -0.43 -9.69
CA PHE A 197 28.82 -0.06 -10.20
C PHE A 197 29.80 -1.25 -10.12
N ILE A 198 29.88 -1.92 -8.97
CA ILE A 198 30.72 -3.12 -8.79
C ILE A 198 30.29 -4.23 -9.77
N PHE A 199 28.99 -4.45 -9.94
CA PHE A 199 28.47 -5.41 -10.93
C PHE A 199 28.95 -5.07 -12.34
N ALA A 200 28.85 -3.80 -12.76
CA ALA A 200 29.29 -3.37 -14.10
C ALA A 200 30.79 -3.57 -14.32
N LYS A 201 31.62 -3.35 -13.28
CA LYS A 201 33.07 -3.59 -13.32
C LYS A 201 33.42 -5.08 -13.50
N LEU A 202 32.68 -5.97 -12.85
CA LEU A 202 32.92 -7.41 -12.91
C LEU A 202 32.37 -8.07 -14.17
N ASN A 203 31.39 -7.46 -14.82
CA ASN A 203 30.70 -8.02 -15.98
C ASN A 203 30.88 -7.11 -17.22
N PRO A 204 32.11 -6.92 -17.75
CA PRO A 204 32.38 -5.95 -18.83
C PRO A 204 31.67 -6.28 -20.15
N GLY A 205 31.21 -7.52 -20.35
CA GLY A 205 30.42 -7.92 -21.52
C GLY A 205 28.94 -7.49 -21.47
N VAL A 206 28.43 -7.14 -20.28
CA VAL A 206 27.04 -6.68 -20.08
C VAL A 206 27.02 -5.22 -19.64
N GLN A 207 27.91 -4.86 -18.71
CA GLN A 207 27.97 -3.56 -18.04
C GLN A 207 26.62 -3.19 -17.39
N TYR A 208 26.44 -1.92 -17.06
CA TYR A 208 25.15 -1.40 -16.61
C TYR A 208 24.24 -1.12 -17.80
N VAL A 209 22.98 -1.55 -17.70
CA VAL A 209 21.92 -1.21 -18.65
C VAL A 209 20.74 -0.66 -17.87
N GLN A 210 20.17 0.44 -18.35
CA GLN A 210 18.99 1.05 -17.75
C GLN A 210 17.87 0.01 -17.57
N GLY A 211 17.31 -0.07 -16.37
CA GLY A 211 16.36 -1.12 -15.97
C GLY A 211 16.94 -2.09 -14.94
N MET A 212 18.26 -2.30 -14.92
CA MET A 212 18.91 -3.10 -13.87
C MET A 212 18.68 -2.53 -12.46
N ASN A 213 18.56 -1.20 -12.36
CA ASN A 213 18.18 -0.50 -11.12
C ASN A 213 16.81 -0.96 -10.59
N GLU A 214 15.85 -1.20 -11.49
CA GLU A 214 14.51 -1.68 -11.12
C GLU A 214 14.51 -3.16 -10.69
N LEU A 215 15.51 -3.93 -11.12
CA LEU A 215 15.65 -5.32 -10.73
C LEU A 215 16.31 -5.48 -9.35
N ILE A 216 17.31 -4.67 -9.07
CA ILE A 216 18.06 -4.77 -7.80
C ILE A 216 17.30 -4.14 -6.62
N ALA A 217 16.51 -3.10 -6.88
CA ALA A 217 15.84 -2.34 -5.85
C ALA A 217 14.87 -3.18 -4.97
N PRO A 218 14.01 -4.06 -5.51
CA PRO A 218 13.18 -4.94 -4.69
C PRO A 218 13.98 -5.91 -3.82
N ILE A 219 15.08 -6.47 -4.34
CA ILE A 219 15.97 -7.38 -3.59
C ILE A 219 16.61 -6.65 -2.42
N TYR A 220 17.16 -5.46 -2.67
CA TYR A 220 17.76 -4.64 -1.63
C TYR A 220 16.75 -4.22 -0.58
N TYR A 221 15.56 -3.77 -0.99
CA TYR A 221 14.49 -3.37 -0.09
C TYR A 221 14.12 -4.51 0.89
N VAL A 222 13.95 -5.74 0.37
CA VAL A 222 13.61 -6.91 1.19
C VAL A 222 14.73 -7.23 2.20
N PHE A 223 16.00 -7.20 1.79
CA PHE A 223 17.12 -7.54 2.69
C PHE A 223 17.46 -6.43 3.69
N ALA A 224 17.34 -5.16 3.30
CA ALA A 224 17.61 -4.04 4.19
C ALA A 224 16.46 -3.75 5.17
N SER A 225 15.24 -4.22 4.85
CA SER A 225 14.07 -4.18 5.74
C SER A 225 13.89 -5.45 6.58
N ASP A 226 14.90 -6.34 6.61
CA ASP A 226 14.89 -7.58 7.38
C ASP A 226 14.69 -7.27 8.87
N SER A 227 13.83 -8.04 9.54
CA SER A 227 13.57 -7.86 10.97
C SER A 227 14.76 -8.30 11.83
N ASP A 228 15.63 -9.17 11.29
CA ASP A 228 16.89 -9.51 11.92
C ASP A 228 17.97 -8.46 11.56
N LEU A 229 18.38 -7.69 12.57
CA LEU A 229 19.34 -6.59 12.41
C LEU A 229 20.74 -7.08 12.00
N GLU A 230 21.13 -8.32 12.34
CA GLU A 230 22.42 -8.88 11.91
C GLU A 230 22.41 -9.14 10.40
N TRP A 231 21.32 -9.69 9.88
CA TRP A 231 21.15 -9.90 8.44
C TRP A 231 20.94 -8.59 7.67
N ALA A 232 20.18 -7.64 8.23
CA ALA A 232 19.98 -6.33 7.64
C ALA A 232 21.29 -5.53 7.52
N ALA A 233 22.21 -5.68 8.48
CA ALA A 233 23.53 -5.03 8.43
C ALA A 233 24.40 -5.49 7.25
N HIS A 234 24.12 -6.66 6.68
CA HIS A 234 24.82 -7.22 5.54
C HIS A 234 23.97 -7.25 4.26
N ALA A 235 22.85 -6.51 4.24
CA ALA A 235 21.92 -6.48 3.12
C ALA A 235 22.61 -6.14 1.79
N GLU A 236 23.54 -5.19 1.79
CA GLU A 236 24.28 -4.77 0.58
C GLU A 236 25.02 -5.93 -0.10
N ALA A 237 25.85 -6.65 0.65
CA ALA A 237 26.64 -7.76 0.13
C ALA A 237 25.74 -8.94 -0.30
N ASP A 238 24.75 -9.29 0.51
CA ASP A 238 23.80 -10.36 0.20
C ASP A 238 23.00 -10.01 -1.07
N THR A 239 22.57 -8.75 -1.24
CA THR A 239 21.92 -8.25 -2.45
C THR A 239 22.82 -8.37 -3.67
N PHE A 240 24.11 -8.01 -3.57
CA PHE A 240 25.04 -8.11 -4.69
C PHE A 240 25.09 -9.54 -5.26
N PHE A 241 25.24 -10.56 -4.42
CA PHE A 241 25.33 -11.95 -4.89
C PHE A 241 23.99 -12.48 -5.41
N CYS A 242 22.88 -12.18 -4.74
CA CYS A 242 21.55 -12.52 -5.23
C CYS A 242 21.26 -11.87 -6.59
N PHE A 243 21.64 -10.60 -6.76
CA PHE A 243 21.50 -9.87 -8.01
C PHE A 243 22.40 -10.45 -9.11
N GLN A 244 23.67 -10.75 -8.81
CA GLN A 244 24.59 -11.41 -9.75
C GLN A 244 24.01 -12.74 -10.24
N GLN A 245 23.42 -13.55 -9.34
CA GLN A 245 22.78 -14.80 -9.71
C GLN A 245 21.57 -14.57 -10.62
N LEU A 246 20.67 -13.65 -10.27
CA LEU A 246 19.52 -13.31 -11.10
C LEU A 246 19.96 -12.83 -12.49
N MET A 247 20.94 -11.91 -12.54
CA MET A 247 21.49 -11.38 -13.79
C MET A 247 22.15 -12.46 -14.63
N SER A 248 22.76 -13.49 -14.04
CA SER A 248 23.33 -14.59 -14.81
C SER A 248 22.29 -15.34 -15.67
N GLU A 249 21.01 -15.29 -15.25
CA GLU A 249 19.89 -15.92 -15.93
C GLU A 249 19.16 -14.99 -16.91
N VAL A 250 19.15 -13.67 -16.64
CA VAL A 250 18.46 -12.66 -17.49
C VAL A 250 19.38 -11.83 -18.37
N LYS A 251 20.71 -11.97 -18.26
CA LYS A 251 21.70 -11.12 -18.97
C LYS A 251 21.47 -11.06 -20.48
N ASP A 252 20.99 -12.14 -21.10
CA ASP A 252 20.77 -12.19 -22.54
C ASP A 252 19.70 -11.19 -22.99
N ASN A 253 18.75 -10.84 -22.10
CA ASN A 253 17.73 -9.82 -22.35
C ASN A 253 18.28 -8.38 -22.33
N PHE A 254 19.51 -8.17 -21.82
CA PHE A 254 20.15 -6.86 -21.70
C PHE A 254 21.25 -6.63 -22.73
N ILE A 255 21.65 -7.68 -23.47
CA ILE A 255 22.69 -7.61 -24.48
C ILE A 255 22.03 -7.30 -25.84
N LYS A 256 22.13 -6.04 -26.30
CA LYS A 256 21.55 -5.58 -27.58
C LYS A 256 21.92 -6.43 -28.80
N THR A 257 23.12 -7.03 -28.81
CA THR A 257 23.56 -7.89 -29.91
C THR A 257 22.86 -9.24 -29.93
N LEU A 258 22.19 -9.63 -28.84
CA LEU A 258 21.41 -10.84 -28.72
C LEU A 258 19.91 -10.61 -28.93
N ASP A 259 19.46 -9.38 -29.14
CA ASP A 259 18.03 -9.05 -29.32
C ASP A 259 17.38 -9.93 -30.41
N ASN A 260 18.07 -10.10 -31.54
CA ASN A 260 17.63 -10.90 -32.69
C ASN A 260 18.00 -12.39 -32.60
N SER A 261 18.54 -12.85 -31.48
CA SER A 261 19.01 -14.23 -31.30
C SER A 261 17.90 -15.16 -30.79
N ILE A 262 18.11 -16.47 -30.91
CA ILE A 262 17.15 -17.51 -30.48
C ILE A 262 16.88 -17.44 -28.96
N CYS A 263 17.85 -16.94 -28.18
CA CYS A 263 17.74 -16.73 -26.73
C CYS A 263 17.46 -15.27 -26.33
N GLY A 264 17.24 -14.38 -27.30
CA GLY A 264 16.99 -12.96 -27.08
C GLY A 264 15.55 -12.62 -26.71
N ILE A 265 15.37 -11.36 -26.34
CA ILE A 265 14.07 -10.79 -25.97
C ILE A 265 13.02 -10.89 -27.09
N GLU A 266 13.41 -10.82 -28.37
CA GLU A 266 12.48 -10.98 -29.49
C GLU A 266 11.93 -12.39 -29.61
N SER A 267 12.76 -13.41 -29.33
CA SER A 267 12.32 -14.81 -29.32
C SER A 267 11.35 -15.07 -28.16
N MET A 268 11.60 -14.47 -27.00
CA MET A 268 10.69 -14.52 -25.85
C MET A 268 9.34 -13.85 -26.16
N MET A 269 9.33 -12.65 -26.74
CA MET A 269 8.10 -11.97 -27.16
C MET A 269 7.35 -12.74 -28.26
N SER A 270 8.07 -13.35 -29.21
CA SER A 270 7.47 -14.16 -30.27
C SER A 270 6.81 -15.43 -29.70
N SER A 271 7.49 -16.11 -28.78
CA SER A 271 6.95 -17.28 -28.07
C SER A 271 5.71 -16.90 -27.25
N PHE A 272 5.73 -15.74 -26.58
CA PHE A 272 4.59 -15.20 -25.86
C PHE A 272 3.39 -14.91 -26.79
N HIS A 273 3.63 -14.29 -27.94
CA HIS A 273 2.57 -14.05 -28.93
C HIS A 273 1.97 -15.36 -29.47
N ALA A 274 2.79 -16.38 -29.72
CA ALA A 274 2.32 -17.70 -30.11
C ALA A 274 1.48 -18.36 -29.00
N MET A 275 1.86 -18.15 -27.73
CA MET A 275 1.09 -18.59 -26.57
C MET A 275 -0.29 -17.90 -26.51
N LEU A 276 -0.33 -16.58 -26.71
CA LEU A 276 -1.59 -15.83 -26.80
C LEU A 276 -2.47 -16.34 -27.95
N ALA A 277 -1.90 -16.53 -29.15
CA ALA A 277 -2.66 -17.06 -30.29
C ALA A 277 -3.24 -18.45 -30.04
N SER A 278 -2.53 -19.31 -29.32
CA SER A 278 -2.97 -20.66 -28.96
C SER A 278 -4.04 -20.68 -27.86
N PHE A 279 -4.00 -19.70 -26.95
CA PHE A 279 -4.93 -19.59 -25.83
C PHE A 279 -6.19 -18.78 -26.21
N ASP A 280 -6.02 -17.56 -26.69
CA ASP A 280 -7.08 -16.66 -27.19
C ASP A 280 -6.69 -16.06 -28.55
N ASN A 281 -7.04 -16.79 -29.61
CA ASN A 281 -6.82 -16.34 -30.98
C ASN A 281 -7.60 -15.06 -31.34
N GLN A 282 -8.73 -14.78 -30.68
CA GLN A 282 -9.53 -13.58 -30.99
C GLN A 282 -8.81 -12.33 -30.51
N LEU A 283 -8.35 -12.34 -29.25
CA LEU A 283 -7.58 -11.23 -28.69
C LEU A 283 -6.25 -11.05 -29.44
N HIS A 284 -5.56 -12.15 -29.77
CA HIS A 284 -4.35 -12.11 -30.59
C HIS A 284 -4.57 -11.39 -31.93
N GLN A 285 -5.61 -11.78 -32.69
CA GLN A 285 -5.93 -11.18 -33.99
C GLN A 285 -6.32 -9.71 -33.86
N HIS A 286 -7.08 -9.35 -32.82
CA HIS A 286 -7.47 -7.96 -32.58
C HIS A 286 -6.25 -7.07 -32.32
N LEU A 287 -5.35 -7.46 -31.41
CA LEU A 287 -4.17 -6.67 -31.08
C LEU A 287 -3.17 -6.61 -32.25
N THR A 288 -2.88 -7.76 -32.87
CA THR A 288 -1.78 -7.89 -33.84
C THR A 288 -2.20 -7.55 -35.26
N GLU A 289 -3.31 -8.13 -35.75
CA GLU A 289 -3.73 -7.98 -37.14
C GLU A 289 -4.59 -6.73 -37.34
N ARG A 290 -5.58 -6.50 -36.47
CA ARG A 290 -6.52 -5.38 -36.63
C ARG A 290 -5.93 -4.05 -36.16
N LEU A 291 -5.37 -4.00 -34.95
CA LEU A 291 -4.80 -2.76 -34.39
C LEU A 291 -3.32 -2.57 -34.76
N SER A 292 -2.62 -3.59 -35.27
CA SER A 292 -1.19 -3.52 -35.57
C SER A 292 -0.32 -3.11 -34.38
N ILE A 293 -0.73 -3.49 -33.16
CA ILE A 293 0.04 -3.26 -31.93
C ILE A 293 1.18 -4.27 -31.89
N LYS A 294 2.40 -3.72 -31.85
CA LYS A 294 3.62 -4.51 -31.78
C LYS A 294 3.94 -4.90 -30.32
N PRO A 295 4.31 -6.16 -30.03
CA PRO A 295 4.72 -6.59 -28.68
C PRO A 295 5.78 -5.69 -28.04
N GLN A 296 6.69 -5.14 -28.86
CA GLN A 296 7.75 -4.25 -28.40
C GLN A 296 7.23 -3.01 -27.65
N PHE A 297 5.98 -2.59 -27.89
CA PHE A 297 5.40 -1.43 -27.22
C PHE A 297 5.02 -1.67 -25.75
N TYR A 298 4.89 -2.93 -25.32
CA TYR A 298 4.49 -3.27 -23.95
C TYR A 298 5.31 -4.43 -23.37
N ALA A 299 5.35 -5.57 -24.06
CA ALA A 299 5.93 -6.81 -23.55
C ALA A 299 7.46 -6.75 -23.37
N PHE A 300 8.18 -5.93 -24.14
CA PHE A 300 9.63 -5.75 -23.97
C PHE A 300 9.98 -5.37 -22.53
N ARG A 301 9.27 -4.38 -21.99
CA ARG A 301 9.46 -3.91 -20.61
C ARG A 301 9.01 -4.95 -19.58
N TRP A 302 7.89 -5.63 -19.84
CA TRP A 302 7.36 -6.68 -18.97
C TRP A 302 8.38 -7.79 -18.72
N PHE A 303 9.04 -8.26 -19.78
CA PHE A 303 10.02 -9.33 -19.71
C PHE A 303 11.39 -8.86 -19.20
N THR A 304 11.90 -7.72 -19.69
CA THR A 304 13.22 -7.22 -19.26
C THR A 304 13.25 -6.81 -17.80
N LEU A 305 12.14 -6.30 -17.26
CA LEU A 305 12.05 -5.80 -15.89
C LEU A 305 11.27 -6.72 -14.95
N LEU A 306 10.91 -7.93 -15.40
CA LEU A 306 10.11 -8.90 -14.62
C LEU A 306 8.86 -8.25 -13.99
N LEU A 307 8.17 -7.43 -14.80
CA LEU A 307 6.97 -6.66 -14.44
C LEU A 307 7.13 -5.62 -13.32
N SER A 308 8.36 -5.26 -12.92
CA SER A 308 8.60 -4.37 -11.78
C SER A 308 8.08 -2.93 -11.96
N GLN A 309 7.80 -2.51 -13.19
CA GLN A 309 7.19 -1.21 -13.51
C GLN A 309 5.70 -1.28 -13.85
N GLU A 310 5.08 -2.47 -13.82
CA GLU A 310 3.62 -2.60 -13.99
C GLU A 310 2.88 -2.54 -12.66
N PHE A 311 3.59 -2.87 -11.57
CA PHE A 311 3.02 -3.01 -10.25
C PHE A 311 3.78 -2.16 -9.22
N PRO A 312 3.11 -1.66 -8.18
CA PRO A 312 3.78 -1.06 -7.02
C PRO A 312 4.74 -2.04 -6.34
N LEU A 313 5.79 -1.53 -5.67
CA LEU A 313 6.82 -2.37 -5.06
C LEU A 313 6.30 -3.54 -4.19
N PRO A 314 5.28 -3.38 -3.30
CA PRO A 314 4.75 -4.51 -2.52
C PRO A 314 4.18 -5.66 -3.38
N ASP A 315 3.55 -5.30 -4.49
CA ASP A 315 2.97 -6.23 -5.45
C ASP A 315 4.06 -6.91 -6.28
N VAL A 316 5.11 -6.17 -6.66
CA VAL A 316 6.32 -6.73 -7.31
C VAL A 316 6.96 -7.77 -6.40
N ILE A 317 7.14 -7.48 -5.11
CA ILE A 317 7.71 -8.41 -4.13
C ILE A 317 6.84 -9.68 -4.04
N THR A 318 5.52 -9.53 -3.99
CA THR A 318 4.59 -10.67 -3.91
C THR A 318 4.60 -11.50 -5.20
N LEU A 319 4.72 -10.87 -6.36
CA LEU A 319 4.88 -11.55 -7.65
C LEU A 319 6.19 -12.33 -7.67
N TRP A 320 7.27 -11.70 -7.20
CA TRP A 320 8.61 -12.26 -7.20
C TRP A 320 8.78 -13.42 -6.21
N ASP A 321 8.03 -13.46 -5.11
CA ASP A 321 7.91 -14.66 -4.28
C ASP A 321 7.54 -15.88 -5.13
N SER A 322 6.57 -15.71 -6.03
CA SER A 322 6.10 -16.78 -6.91
C SER A 322 7.11 -17.07 -8.04
N LEU A 323 7.69 -16.04 -8.65
CA LEU A 323 8.70 -16.21 -9.70
C LEU A 323 9.96 -16.90 -9.18
N PHE A 324 10.52 -16.46 -8.05
CA PHE A 324 11.76 -17.05 -7.51
C PHE A 324 11.54 -18.47 -6.98
N SER A 325 10.33 -18.79 -6.53
CA SER A 325 9.96 -20.15 -6.15
C SER A 325 9.87 -21.11 -7.35
N ASP A 326 9.62 -20.61 -8.56
CA ASP A 326 9.46 -21.47 -9.73
C ASP A 326 10.82 -21.77 -10.37
N SER A 327 11.09 -23.05 -10.64
CA SER A 327 12.31 -23.47 -11.33
C SER A 327 12.35 -23.04 -12.80
N ASN A 328 11.18 -22.77 -13.40
CA ASN A 328 11.01 -22.31 -14.77
C ASN A 328 10.38 -20.90 -14.78
N ARG A 329 10.89 -20.01 -13.93
CA ARG A 329 10.32 -18.67 -13.67
C ARG A 329 10.03 -17.82 -14.90
N PHE A 330 10.82 -17.91 -15.98
CA PHE A 330 10.56 -17.15 -17.21
C PHE A 330 9.40 -17.73 -18.03
N SER A 331 9.18 -19.04 -17.94
CA SER A 331 7.98 -19.66 -18.47
C SER A 331 6.76 -19.21 -17.66
N LEU A 332 6.84 -19.26 -16.32
CA LEU A 332 5.79 -18.73 -15.45
C LEU A 332 5.51 -17.24 -15.73
N LEU A 333 6.54 -16.42 -15.93
CA LEU A 333 6.40 -15.01 -16.29
C LEU A 333 5.59 -14.82 -17.58
N SER A 334 5.83 -15.67 -18.60
CA SER A 334 5.06 -15.62 -19.85
C SER A 334 3.58 -15.92 -19.61
N PHE A 335 3.27 -16.88 -18.73
CA PHE A 335 1.89 -17.17 -18.32
C PHE A 335 1.28 -16.06 -17.46
N VAL A 336 2.06 -15.38 -16.62
CA VAL A 336 1.62 -14.20 -15.87
C VAL A 336 1.25 -13.06 -16.84
N CYS A 337 2.11 -12.77 -17.82
CA CYS A 337 1.80 -11.80 -18.87
C CYS A 337 0.53 -12.18 -19.66
N LEU A 338 0.32 -13.47 -19.93
CA LEU A 338 -0.88 -13.94 -20.63
C LEU A 338 -2.12 -13.76 -19.75
N ALA A 339 -2.05 -14.15 -18.48
CA ALA A 339 -3.13 -13.93 -17.51
C ALA A 339 -3.46 -12.43 -17.39
N MET A 340 -2.47 -11.54 -17.40
CA MET A 340 -2.69 -10.09 -17.40
C MET A 340 -3.53 -9.63 -18.59
N LEU A 341 -3.26 -10.15 -19.80
CA LEU A 341 -4.05 -9.86 -21.00
C LEU A 341 -5.48 -10.40 -20.89
N GLU A 342 -5.63 -11.65 -20.43
CA GLU A 342 -6.95 -12.29 -20.28
C GLU A 342 -7.83 -11.58 -19.25
N LEU A 343 -7.26 -11.09 -18.15
CA LEU A 343 -8.02 -10.32 -17.15
C LEU A 343 -8.51 -8.96 -17.67
N GLN A 344 -7.86 -8.42 -18.71
CA GLN A 344 -8.25 -7.16 -19.37
C GLN A 344 -8.88 -7.39 -20.76
N ARG A 345 -9.21 -8.65 -21.09
CA ARG A 345 -9.65 -9.09 -22.41
C ARG A 345 -10.77 -8.24 -23.01
N ASP A 346 -11.84 -8.02 -22.26
CA ASP A 346 -13.01 -7.30 -22.76
C ASP A 346 -12.70 -5.83 -23.06
N HIS A 347 -11.89 -5.19 -22.21
CA HIS A 347 -11.42 -3.81 -22.44
C HIS A 347 -10.52 -3.72 -23.67
N LEU A 348 -9.61 -4.69 -23.85
CA LEU A 348 -8.72 -4.75 -25.00
C LEU A 348 -9.49 -5.00 -26.31
N LEU A 349 -10.50 -5.87 -26.31
CA LEU A 349 -11.32 -6.15 -27.50
C LEU A 349 -12.22 -4.97 -27.91
N CYS A 350 -12.71 -4.19 -26.93
CA CYS A 350 -13.52 -3.01 -27.20
C CYS A 350 -12.69 -1.77 -27.56
N GLY A 351 -11.45 -1.67 -27.08
CA GLY A 351 -10.61 -0.50 -27.23
C GLY A 351 -10.00 -0.31 -28.62
N ASP A 352 -9.63 0.94 -28.92
CA ASP A 352 -8.83 1.28 -30.10
C ASP A 352 -7.31 1.16 -29.86
N PHE A 353 -6.49 1.51 -30.86
CA PHE A 353 -5.03 1.41 -30.76
C PHE A 353 -4.47 2.18 -29.55
N ALA A 354 -4.91 3.43 -29.34
CA ALA A 354 -4.37 4.30 -28.31
C ALA A 354 -4.83 3.84 -26.91
N GLU A 355 -6.09 3.43 -26.78
CA GLU A 355 -6.64 2.89 -25.54
C GLU A 355 -5.94 1.60 -25.13
N CYS A 356 -5.75 0.66 -26.06
CA CYS A 356 -5.08 -0.60 -25.80
C CYS A 356 -3.61 -0.38 -25.41
N VAL A 357 -2.85 0.42 -26.16
CA VAL A 357 -1.44 0.70 -25.82
C VAL A 357 -1.33 1.37 -24.45
N ARG A 358 -2.20 2.35 -24.15
CA ARG A 358 -2.20 3.01 -22.84
C ARG A 358 -2.50 2.04 -21.70
N LEU A 359 -3.47 1.13 -21.89
CA LEU A 359 -3.83 0.10 -20.91
C LEU A 359 -2.70 -0.91 -20.69
N LEU A 360 -2.04 -1.34 -21.77
CA LEU A 360 -0.92 -2.29 -21.69
C LEU A 360 0.35 -1.68 -21.09
N GLN A 361 0.58 -0.37 -21.29
CA GLN A 361 1.72 0.33 -20.69
C GLN A 361 1.46 0.82 -19.25
N ASN A 362 0.20 0.95 -18.86
CA ASN A 362 -0.22 1.38 -17.53
C ASN A 362 -1.28 0.42 -17.01
N TYR A 363 -0.83 -0.78 -16.65
CA TYR A 363 -1.74 -1.83 -16.18
C TYR A 363 -2.53 -1.36 -14.94
N PRO A 364 -3.85 -1.59 -14.87
CA PRO A 364 -4.65 -1.16 -13.74
C PRO A 364 -4.25 -1.92 -12.47
N ALA A 365 -4.46 -1.31 -11.30
CA ALA A 365 -4.22 -1.98 -10.02
C ALA A 365 -5.06 -3.27 -9.95
N TYR A 366 -4.40 -4.40 -9.73
CA TYR A 366 -4.99 -5.74 -9.75
C TYR A 366 -4.34 -6.63 -8.69
N ASP A 367 -5.08 -7.62 -8.18
CA ASP A 367 -4.54 -8.58 -7.22
C ASP A 367 -3.53 -9.51 -7.90
N VAL A 368 -2.24 -9.37 -7.56
CA VAL A 368 -1.16 -10.21 -8.06
C VAL A 368 -1.40 -11.69 -7.77
N ALA A 369 -1.99 -12.04 -6.62
CA ALA A 369 -2.27 -13.43 -6.30
C ALA A 369 -3.29 -14.03 -7.28
N ALA A 370 -4.30 -13.26 -7.69
CA ALA A 370 -5.27 -13.67 -8.69
C ALA A 370 -4.61 -13.87 -10.07
N ILE A 371 -3.70 -12.96 -10.47
CA ILE A 371 -2.93 -13.10 -11.73
C ILE A 371 -2.10 -14.38 -11.71
N VAL A 372 -1.34 -14.63 -10.63
CA VAL A 372 -0.50 -15.82 -10.51
C VAL A 372 -1.34 -17.11 -10.48
N CYS A 373 -2.49 -17.10 -9.80
CA CYS A 373 -3.41 -18.23 -9.82
C CYS A 373 -3.89 -18.55 -11.24
N LEU A 374 -4.40 -17.55 -11.97
CA LEU A 374 -4.83 -17.74 -13.35
C LEU A 374 -3.67 -18.19 -14.26
N ALA A 375 -2.49 -17.60 -14.10
CA ALA A 375 -1.30 -18.00 -14.86
C ALA A 375 -0.96 -19.48 -14.65
N ARG A 376 -1.04 -19.98 -13.41
CA ARG A 376 -0.82 -21.40 -13.10
C ARG A 376 -1.93 -22.29 -13.67
N GLU A 377 -3.19 -21.86 -13.62
CA GLU A 377 -4.30 -22.60 -14.24
C GLU A 377 -4.15 -22.71 -15.77
N ILE A 378 -3.70 -21.64 -16.42
CA ILE A 378 -3.40 -21.64 -17.87
C ILE A 378 -2.23 -22.59 -18.15
N MET A 379 -1.14 -22.50 -17.37
CA MET A 379 0.03 -23.35 -17.50
C MET A 379 -0.30 -24.85 -17.32
N GLU A 380 -1.20 -25.17 -16.39
CA GLU A 380 -1.67 -26.54 -16.12
C GLU A 380 -2.76 -27.02 -17.09
N GLY A 381 -3.20 -26.18 -18.03
CA GLY A 381 -4.27 -26.50 -18.98
C GLY A 381 -5.66 -26.63 -18.36
N LYS A 382 -5.85 -26.08 -17.15
CA LYS A 382 -7.12 -26.08 -16.41
C LYS A 382 -8.00 -24.88 -16.75
N ALA A 383 -7.40 -23.79 -17.23
CA ALA A 383 -8.14 -22.59 -17.61
C ALA A 383 -9.01 -22.84 -18.86
N VAL A 384 -10.23 -22.30 -18.85
CA VAL A 384 -11.16 -22.39 -19.98
C VAL A 384 -10.71 -21.43 -21.09
N LYS A 385 -10.53 -21.94 -22.31
CA LYS A 385 -10.17 -21.12 -23.47
C LYS A 385 -11.38 -20.28 -23.95
N PRO A 386 -11.19 -19.01 -24.33
CA PRO A 386 -12.26 -18.20 -24.92
C PRO A 386 -12.74 -18.80 -26.26
N SER A 387 -14.04 -19.13 -26.35
CA SER A 387 -14.62 -19.76 -27.55
C SER A 387 -14.96 -18.74 -28.65
N LYS A 388 -14.73 -19.10 -29.91
CA LYS A 388 -15.11 -18.33 -31.11
C LYS A 388 -16.63 -18.37 -31.33
N GLU A 389 -17.36 -17.32 -30.96
CA GLU A 389 -18.55 -16.85 -31.69
C GLU A 389 -19.10 -15.53 -31.11
N ILE A 390 -19.08 -14.49 -31.93
CA ILE A 390 -19.98 -13.33 -31.77
C ILE A 390 -21.13 -13.57 -32.75
N SER A 391 -22.33 -13.85 -32.26
CA SER A 391 -23.56 -13.61 -33.01
C SER A 391 -24.52 -12.77 -32.18
N LYS A 392 -24.97 -11.68 -32.81
CA LYS A 392 -25.98 -10.77 -32.31
C LYS A 392 -27.31 -11.51 -32.16
N THR A 393 -27.86 -11.62 -30.96
CA THR A 393 -29.30 -11.48 -30.65
C THR A 393 -29.51 -11.68 -29.14
N GLY A 394 -30.49 -10.97 -28.57
CA GLY A 394 -30.67 -10.84 -27.14
C GLY A 394 -31.15 -12.11 -26.43
N LYS A 395 -30.99 -12.08 -25.10
CA LYS A 395 -31.62 -12.93 -24.07
C LYS A 395 -31.55 -14.46 -24.29
N ILE A 396 -31.02 -15.10 -23.24
CA ILE A 396 -31.06 -16.54 -22.88
C ILE A 396 -29.72 -17.24 -23.13
N GLY A 397 -29.04 -17.49 -22.01
CA GLY A 397 -27.84 -18.31 -21.87
C GLY A 397 -27.45 -18.46 -20.39
N HIS A 398 -28.45 -18.58 -19.50
CA HIS A 398 -28.30 -18.67 -18.04
C HIS A 398 -28.17 -20.12 -17.54
N HIS A 399 -27.86 -21.09 -18.40
CA HIS A 399 -27.86 -22.50 -18.03
C HIS A 399 -26.68 -23.26 -18.67
N LEU A 400 -25.46 -23.05 -18.15
CA LEU A 400 -24.43 -24.12 -18.04
C LEU A 400 -23.17 -23.75 -17.23
N TYR A 401 -23.25 -22.89 -16.21
CA TYR A 401 -22.13 -22.61 -15.29
C TYR A 401 -22.45 -22.98 -13.83
N LEU A 402 -23.22 -24.05 -13.62
CA LEU A 402 -23.79 -24.41 -12.31
C LEU A 402 -23.36 -25.76 -11.73
N THR A 403 -22.29 -26.38 -12.25
CA THR A 403 -21.85 -27.72 -11.78
C THR A 403 -20.38 -27.87 -11.40
N LEU A 404 -19.65 -26.75 -11.16
CA LEU A 404 -18.35 -26.77 -10.46
C LEU A 404 -18.27 -25.73 -9.32
N ALA A 405 -19.42 -25.19 -8.90
CA ALA A 405 -19.56 -24.25 -7.78
C ALA A 405 -19.65 -24.97 -6.41
N LEU A 406 -18.84 -26.01 -6.20
CA LEU A 406 -18.71 -26.72 -4.92
C LEU A 406 -17.23 -26.97 -4.62
N LEU A 407 -16.50 -25.85 -4.48
CA LEU A 407 -15.30 -25.64 -3.66
C LEU A 407 -14.97 -24.13 -3.68
N SER A 408 -16.00 -23.34 -3.35
CA SER A 408 -15.90 -21.95 -2.91
C SER A 408 -15.10 -21.86 -1.60
N LEU A 409 -14.40 -20.81 -1.19
CA LEU A 409 -14.12 -19.47 -1.67
C LEU A 409 -13.06 -18.93 -0.68
N VAL A 410 -11.90 -18.47 -1.13
CA VAL A 410 -11.21 -17.35 -0.45
C VAL A 410 -10.94 -16.34 -1.55
N GLN A 411 -12.02 -15.69 -1.98
CA GLN A 411 -11.95 -14.47 -2.76
C GLN A 411 -11.07 -13.46 -2.01
N ALA A 412 -10.31 -12.67 -2.76
CA ALA A 412 -10.04 -11.30 -2.36
C ALA A 412 -11.40 -10.68 -2.03
N THR A 413 -11.71 -10.55 -0.74
CA THR A 413 -13.03 -10.10 -0.32
C THR A 413 -13.15 -8.63 -0.67
N GLU A 414 -13.76 -8.36 -1.82
CA GLU A 414 -14.45 -7.10 -2.08
C GLU A 414 -15.47 -6.94 -0.95
N TYR A 415 -15.10 -6.18 0.09
CA TYR A 415 -15.98 -5.92 1.24
C TYR A 415 -17.11 -4.96 0.88
N GLY A 416 -17.10 -4.39 -0.32
CA GLY A 416 -18.19 -3.67 -0.97
C GLY A 416 -17.95 -3.65 -2.49
N PRO A 417 -18.77 -2.95 -3.30
CA PRO A 417 -19.77 -1.96 -2.91
C PRO A 417 -20.94 -2.55 -2.11
N MET A 418 -21.78 -1.65 -1.59
CA MET A 418 -23.10 -2.01 -1.06
C MET A 418 -23.80 -2.97 -2.01
N SER A 419 -24.29 -4.09 -1.49
CA SER A 419 -24.93 -5.13 -2.32
C SER A 419 -26.11 -4.59 -3.11
N ASP A 420 -26.27 -5.06 -4.36
CA ASP A 420 -27.41 -4.70 -5.21
C ASP A 420 -28.75 -5.00 -4.51
N ASN A 421 -28.81 -6.07 -3.71
CA ASN A 421 -30.01 -6.43 -2.97
C ASN A 421 -30.44 -5.35 -1.95
N PHE A 422 -29.47 -4.76 -1.24
CA PHE A 422 -29.79 -3.69 -0.30
C PHE A 422 -30.00 -2.36 -1.03
N VAL A 423 -29.29 -2.10 -2.12
CA VAL A 423 -29.56 -0.94 -2.99
C VAL A 423 -30.98 -0.99 -3.56
N ASP A 424 -31.45 -2.16 -3.97
CA ASP A 424 -32.83 -2.40 -4.43
C ASP A 424 -33.83 -2.16 -3.29
N TYR A 425 -33.53 -2.62 -2.07
CA TYR A 425 -34.35 -2.34 -0.90
C TYR A 425 -34.48 -0.83 -0.64
N LEU A 426 -33.34 -0.11 -0.65
CA LEU A 426 -33.32 1.35 -0.48
C LEU A 426 -34.12 2.05 -1.59
N SER A 427 -34.02 1.54 -2.82
CA SER A 427 -34.69 2.07 -4.01
C SER A 427 -36.21 1.88 -4.01
N ARG A 428 -36.78 1.04 -3.14
CA ARG A 428 -38.25 0.97 -2.93
C ARG A 428 -38.81 2.24 -2.27
N SER A 429 -37.96 3.03 -1.61
CA SER A 429 -38.34 4.31 -0.99
C SER A 429 -37.26 5.35 -1.27
N PRO A 430 -37.09 5.76 -2.55
CA PRO A 430 -35.92 6.50 -3.00
C PRO A 430 -35.86 7.92 -2.40
N VAL A 431 -37.00 8.55 -2.13
CA VAL A 431 -37.05 9.87 -1.48
C VAL A 431 -36.59 9.79 -0.02
N GLN A 432 -36.96 8.74 0.70
CA GLN A 432 -36.52 8.53 2.07
C GLN A 432 -35.02 8.24 2.11
N ASN A 433 -34.54 7.37 1.22
CA ASN A 433 -33.17 6.86 1.20
C ASN A 433 -32.23 7.62 0.26
N ALA A 434 -32.63 8.82 -0.21
CA ALA A 434 -31.89 9.59 -1.20
C ALA A 434 -30.43 9.84 -0.82
N TYR A 435 -30.18 10.16 0.46
CA TYR A 435 -28.81 10.34 0.97
C TYR A 435 -27.97 9.08 0.75
N ALA A 436 -28.46 7.92 1.21
CA ALA A 436 -27.70 6.68 1.13
C ALA A 436 -27.44 6.28 -0.32
N LEU A 437 -28.47 6.37 -1.18
CA LEU A 437 -28.35 6.08 -2.61
C LEU A 437 -27.32 7.02 -3.30
N ASN A 438 -27.32 8.30 -2.95
CA ASN A 438 -26.36 9.27 -3.49
C ASN A 438 -24.93 8.95 -3.04
N GLN A 439 -24.69 8.67 -1.76
CA GLN A 439 -23.35 8.34 -1.26
C GLN A 439 -22.82 7.03 -1.85
N ILE A 440 -23.67 6.01 -1.97
CA ILE A 440 -23.32 4.74 -2.62
C ILE A 440 -22.93 4.98 -4.09
N LYS A 441 -23.72 5.77 -4.83
CA LYS A 441 -23.42 6.09 -6.23
C LYS A 441 -22.16 6.94 -6.38
N GLN A 442 -21.96 7.92 -5.50
CA GLN A 442 -20.83 8.85 -5.55
C GLN A 442 -19.49 8.13 -5.35
N TYR A 443 -19.46 7.10 -4.50
CA TYR A 443 -18.22 6.45 -4.07
C TYR A 443 -18.02 5.03 -4.59
N GLY A 444 -19.03 4.43 -5.21
CA GLY A 444 -18.93 3.15 -5.91
C GLY A 444 -18.35 2.03 -5.05
N SER A 445 -17.53 1.17 -5.66
CA SER A 445 -16.93 -0.03 -5.04
C SER A 445 -15.95 0.25 -3.90
N THR A 446 -15.48 1.49 -3.75
CA THR A 446 -14.52 1.89 -2.69
C THR A 446 -15.17 2.74 -1.60
N GLY A 447 -16.50 2.87 -1.65
CA GLY A 447 -17.24 3.82 -0.84
C GLY A 447 -17.86 3.21 0.40
N SER A 448 -18.84 2.34 0.20
CA SER A 448 -19.75 1.88 1.25
C SER A 448 -19.96 0.39 1.14
N PHE A 449 -20.37 -0.26 2.23
CA PHE A 449 -20.55 -1.71 2.29
C PHE A 449 -21.78 -2.14 3.09
N GLY A 450 -22.28 -3.32 2.76
CA GLY A 450 -23.35 -4.01 3.50
C GLY A 450 -24.43 -4.62 2.61
N GLY A 451 -25.30 -5.38 3.27
CA GLY A 451 -26.42 -6.08 2.67
C GLY A 451 -26.11 -7.51 2.21
N LYS A 452 -27.14 -8.22 1.74
CA LYS A 452 -27.07 -9.64 1.42
C LYS A 452 -26.20 -9.91 0.20
N THR A 453 -25.25 -10.83 0.35
CA THR A 453 -24.33 -11.21 -0.73
C THR A 453 -25.00 -12.09 -1.79
N PHE A 454 -26.02 -12.87 -1.42
CA PHE A 454 -26.83 -13.65 -2.34
C PHE A 454 -28.27 -13.84 -1.80
N PRO A 455 -29.25 -14.19 -2.66
CA PRO A 455 -30.60 -14.53 -2.22
C PRO A 455 -30.58 -15.73 -1.26
N GLY A 456 -30.86 -15.50 0.02
CA GLY A 456 -30.80 -16.50 1.10
C GLY A 456 -29.71 -16.26 2.16
N ASP A 457 -28.86 -15.24 1.99
CA ASP A 457 -27.91 -14.76 3.01
C ASP A 457 -28.65 -14.04 4.15
N GLU A 458 -29.37 -14.80 4.98
CA GLU A 458 -30.10 -14.22 6.11
C GLU A 458 -29.12 -13.88 7.26
N PRO A 459 -29.14 -12.64 7.78
CA PRO A 459 -28.34 -12.24 8.94
C PRO A 459 -28.70 -13.08 10.17
N GLU A 460 -27.70 -13.65 10.84
CA GLU A 460 -27.88 -14.50 12.03
C GLU A 460 -27.45 -13.75 13.30
N LYS A 461 -26.41 -12.92 13.19
CA LYS A 461 -25.95 -12.03 14.26
C LYS A 461 -26.58 -10.65 14.13
N MET A 462 -26.65 -9.95 15.26
CA MET A 462 -27.11 -8.57 15.30
C MET A 462 -26.23 -7.69 14.40
N PRO A 463 -26.83 -6.83 13.54
CA PRO A 463 -26.07 -6.02 12.61
C PRO A 463 -25.12 -5.05 13.34
N VAL A 464 -24.03 -4.70 12.68
CA VAL A 464 -23.03 -3.73 13.14
C VAL A 464 -22.93 -2.59 12.14
N LEU A 465 -23.20 -1.38 12.60
CA LEU A 465 -23.02 -0.14 11.83
C LEU A 465 -21.69 0.51 12.21
N PHE A 466 -20.85 0.72 11.20
CA PHE A 466 -19.56 1.39 11.33
C PHE A 466 -19.65 2.84 10.85
N ILE A 467 -19.22 3.80 11.67
CA ILE A 467 -19.25 5.23 11.36
C ILE A 467 -17.85 5.82 11.49
N HIS A 468 -17.23 6.12 10.34
CA HIS A 468 -15.85 6.59 10.26
C HIS A 468 -15.67 8.05 10.73
N GLY A 469 -14.42 8.45 10.90
CA GLY A 469 -14.02 9.80 11.30
C GLY A 469 -13.95 10.81 10.15
N ASN A 470 -13.63 12.05 10.49
CA ASN A 470 -13.43 13.12 9.53
C ASN A 470 -12.29 12.75 8.56
N SER A 471 -12.53 12.85 7.25
CA SER A 471 -11.56 12.61 6.15
C SER A 471 -11.25 11.16 5.83
N ASP A 472 -11.83 10.23 6.57
CA ASP A 472 -11.78 8.80 6.30
C ASP A 472 -12.99 8.36 5.46
N SER A 473 -13.20 7.05 5.37
CA SER A 473 -14.28 6.43 4.59
C SER A 473 -14.79 5.14 5.26
N ALA A 474 -15.86 4.56 4.73
CA ALA A 474 -16.32 3.25 5.18
C ALA A 474 -15.41 2.12 4.67
N LEU A 475 -14.96 2.17 3.41
CA LEU A 475 -13.96 1.25 2.85
C LEU A 475 -12.66 1.98 2.54
N LYS A 476 -11.53 1.30 2.76
CA LYS A 476 -10.18 1.82 2.50
C LYS A 476 -10.09 2.36 1.07
N PHE A 477 -9.53 3.57 0.91
CA PHE A 477 -9.25 4.17 -0.39
C PHE A 477 -7.81 4.71 -0.41
N GLY A 478 -7.04 4.39 -1.45
CA GLY A 478 -5.64 4.83 -1.53
C GLY A 478 -4.75 4.32 -0.39
N SER A 479 -3.56 4.92 -0.26
CA SER A 479 -2.50 4.52 0.67
C SER A 479 -2.27 5.50 1.83
N GLY A 480 -3.14 6.49 2.01
CA GLY A 480 -3.01 7.52 3.05
C GLY A 480 -3.29 7.00 4.46
N LEU A 481 -2.66 7.61 5.47
CA LEU A 481 -2.84 7.27 6.88
C LEU A 481 -4.30 7.42 7.35
N PHE A 482 -5.01 8.42 6.81
CA PHE A 482 -6.40 8.75 7.15
C PHE A 482 -7.43 8.13 6.22
N SER A 483 -7.03 7.18 5.38
CA SER A 483 -7.91 6.54 4.40
C SER A 483 -8.00 5.03 4.62
N SER A 484 -7.97 4.63 5.89
CA SER A 484 -7.88 3.23 6.35
C SER A 484 -9.19 2.44 6.23
N GLY A 485 -10.36 3.10 6.24
CA GLY A 485 -11.65 2.41 6.19
C GLY A 485 -11.92 1.47 7.37
N TRP A 486 -12.92 0.60 7.25
CA TRP A 486 -13.23 -0.45 8.23
C TRP A 486 -12.76 -1.84 7.78
N ASN A 487 -11.86 -1.93 6.81
CA ASN A 487 -11.45 -3.20 6.20
C ASN A 487 -10.85 -4.18 7.21
N ASN A 488 -10.06 -3.72 8.18
CA ASN A 488 -9.49 -4.57 9.22
C ASN A 488 -10.59 -5.19 10.10
N GLN A 489 -11.61 -4.40 10.46
CA GLN A 489 -12.77 -4.84 11.21
C GLN A 489 -13.58 -5.84 10.42
N ILE A 490 -13.92 -5.54 9.17
CA ILE A 490 -14.70 -6.46 8.33
C ILE A 490 -13.94 -7.79 8.20
N ARG A 491 -12.63 -7.76 7.93
CA ARG A 491 -11.80 -8.96 7.85
C ARG A 491 -11.78 -9.76 9.15
N TYR A 492 -11.62 -9.09 10.29
CA TYR A 492 -11.52 -9.73 11.59
C TYR A 492 -12.86 -10.32 12.05
N PHE A 493 -13.95 -9.59 11.87
CA PHE A 493 -15.30 -9.98 12.25
C PHE A 493 -15.78 -11.14 11.38
N THR A 494 -15.56 -11.08 10.06
CA THR A 494 -15.92 -12.17 9.13
C THR A 494 -15.11 -13.44 9.40
N ALA A 495 -13.82 -13.30 9.72
CA ALA A 495 -13.01 -14.44 10.16
C ALA A 495 -13.52 -15.11 11.44
N ARG A 496 -14.38 -14.44 12.22
CA ARG A 496 -15.00 -14.93 13.47
C ARG A 496 -16.53 -15.03 13.37
N GLY A 497 -17.00 -15.36 12.17
CA GLY A 497 -18.37 -15.80 11.94
C GLY A 497 -19.42 -14.69 11.85
N TYR A 498 -19.03 -13.41 11.66
CA TYR A 498 -19.97 -12.44 11.10
C TYR A 498 -20.10 -12.63 9.58
N LYS A 499 -21.29 -12.40 9.03
CA LYS A 499 -21.55 -12.33 7.60
C LYS A 499 -21.44 -10.89 7.10
N LEU A 500 -21.14 -10.69 5.81
CA LEU A 500 -21.18 -9.34 5.22
C LEU A 500 -22.60 -8.74 5.24
N SER A 501 -23.64 -9.57 5.24
CA SER A 501 -25.04 -9.19 5.46
C SER A 501 -25.33 -8.62 6.86
N GLU A 502 -24.37 -8.69 7.78
CA GLU A 502 -24.47 -8.19 9.16
C GLU A 502 -23.61 -6.93 9.38
N LEU A 503 -22.75 -6.55 8.43
CA LEU A 503 -21.78 -5.46 8.60
C LEU A 503 -22.12 -4.33 7.61
N TYR A 504 -22.28 -3.12 8.14
CA TYR A 504 -22.73 -1.97 7.35
C TYR A 504 -21.88 -0.74 7.59
N GLY A 505 -21.56 -0.01 6.53
CA GLY A 505 -20.89 1.29 6.63
C GLY A 505 -21.17 2.15 5.41
N ILE A 506 -21.36 3.45 5.64
CA ILE A 506 -21.59 4.43 4.58
C ILE A 506 -20.56 5.55 4.67
N THR A 507 -19.99 5.93 3.52
CA THR A 507 -19.05 7.07 3.47
C THR A 507 -19.79 8.38 3.43
N TYR A 508 -19.30 9.37 4.18
CA TYR A 508 -19.78 10.75 4.16
C TYR A 508 -18.63 11.77 4.05
N GLY A 509 -18.94 12.98 3.59
CA GLY A 509 -17.94 14.00 3.30
C GLY A 509 -17.00 13.60 2.15
N ASP A 510 -16.11 14.50 1.71
CA ASP A 510 -15.35 14.35 0.45
C ASP A 510 -14.09 13.47 0.50
N ARG A 511 -13.85 12.71 1.60
CA ARG A 511 -12.66 11.86 1.79
C ARG A 511 -11.31 12.61 1.70
N ASN A 512 -11.30 13.94 1.76
CA ASN A 512 -10.09 14.74 1.64
C ASN A 512 -9.61 15.30 2.99
N ILE A 513 -8.38 14.98 3.38
CA ILE A 513 -7.79 15.52 4.61
C ILE A 513 -7.58 17.03 4.59
N THR A 514 -7.29 17.62 3.43
CA THR A 514 -7.07 19.07 3.31
C THR A 514 -8.34 19.87 3.62
N ASN A 515 -9.51 19.23 3.55
CA ASN A 515 -10.79 19.87 3.85
C ASN A 515 -11.29 19.57 5.27
N SER A 516 -10.51 18.84 6.08
CA SER A 516 -10.88 18.44 7.44
C SER A 516 -11.34 19.61 8.31
N TYR A 517 -10.65 20.76 8.25
CA TYR A 517 -10.97 21.96 9.03
C TYR A 517 -12.24 22.69 8.56
N LEU A 518 -12.69 22.43 7.33
CA LEU A 518 -13.91 23.00 6.76
C LEU A 518 -15.18 22.21 7.12
N ARG A 519 -15.03 21.00 7.68
CA ARG A 519 -16.17 20.11 7.96
C ARG A 519 -16.81 20.44 9.30
N ARG A 520 -18.13 20.51 9.34
CA ARG A 520 -18.94 20.73 10.55
C ARG A 520 -20.13 19.79 10.56
N PHE A 521 -20.75 19.58 11.71
CA PHE A 521 -21.99 18.82 11.78
C PHE A 521 -23.08 19.54 10.99
N ASN A 522 -23.76 18.81 10.12
CA ASN A 522 -24.80 19.34 9.25
C ASN A 522 -26.01 18.39 9.20
N CYS A 523 -27.15 18.93 8.77
CA CYS A 523 -28.40 18.19 8.74
C CYS A 523 -28.38 17.02 7.74
N GLU A 524 -27.72 17.20 6.60
CA GLU A 524 -27.69 16.21 5.54
C GLU A 524 -27.02 14.91 6.01
N ASP A 525 -25.81 15.01 6.56
CA ASP A 525 -25.09 13.84 7.07
C ASP A 525 -25.82 13.19 8.25
N LEU A 526 -26.31 13.99 9.21
CA LEU A 526 -26.95 13.46 10.41
C LEU A 526 -28.29 12.78 10.10
N MET A 527 -29.15 13.40 9.29
CA MET A 527 -30.40 12.76 8.87
C MET A 527 -30.13 11.56 7.96
N GLY A 528 -29.11 11.65 7.10
CA GLY A 528 -28.67 10.58 6.22
C GLY A 528 -28.28 9.31 6.97
N HIS A 529 -27.37 9.43 7.94
CA HIS A 529 -26.95 8.31 8.78
C HIS A 529 -28.10 7.76 9.64
N ARG A 530 -28.99 8.64 10.14
CA ARG A 530 -30.17 8.21 10.90
C ARG A 530 -31.08 7.31 10.06
N LYS A 531 -31.42 7.74 8.85
CA LYS A 531 -32.26 6.97 7.93
C LYS A 531 -31.56 5.70 7.46
N PHE A 532 -30.25 5.74 7.26
CA PHE A 532 -29.46 4.55 6.91
C PHE A 532 -29.52 3.47 8.01
N LEU A 533 -29.38 3.87 9.27
CA LEU A 533 -29.56 2.98 10.42
C LEU A 533 -30.98 2.36 10.45
N GLU A 534 -32.02 3.18 10.31
CA GLU A 534 -33.41 2.71 10.27
C GLU A 534 -33.65 1.74 9.09
N ALA A 535 -33.04 1.99 7.94
CA ALA A 535 -33.10 1.11 6.78
C ALA A 535 -32.40 -0.25 7.05
N ILE A 536 -31.28 -0.27 7.78
CA ILE A 536 -30.61 -1.52 8.18
C ILE A 536 -31.52 -2.35 9.09
N LEU A 537 -32.13 -1.73 10.10
CA LEU A 537 -33.08 -2.42 10.99
C LEU A 537 -34.28 -2.97 10.20
N GLY A 538 -34.86 -2.16 9.31
CA GLY A 538 -35.97 -2.57 8.46
C GLY A 538 -35.62 -3.65 7.43
N TYR A 539 -34.38 -3.69 6.95
CA TYR A 539 -33.90 -4.66 5.98
C TYR A 539 -33.51 -6.00 6.60
N THR A 540 -32.84 -5.95 7.76
CA THR A 540 -32.37 -7.14 8.49
C THR A 540 -33.47 -7.76 9.36
N GLY A 541 -34.48 -6.98 9.75
CA GLY A 541 -35.55 -7.42 10.65
C GLY A 541 -35.17 -7.46 12.13
N PHE A 542 -33.93 -7.09 12.49
CA PHE A 542 -33.51 -6.99 13.89
C PHE A 542 -34.14 -5.76 14.56
N SER A 543 -34.51 -5.89 15.84
CA SER A 543 -35.04 -4.77 16.64
C SER A 543 -33.94 -3.87 17.20
N LYS A 544 -32.70 -4.36 17.22
CA LYS A 544 -31.51 -3.67 17.76
C LYS A 544 -30.31 -3.79 16.83
N ILE A 545 -29.38 -2.85 16.94
CA ILE A 545 -28.11 -2.78 16.19
C ILE A 545 -26.92 -2.45 17.13
N ASN A 546 -25.71 -2.88 16.75
CA ASN A 546 -24.47 -2.44 17.37
C ASN A 546 -23.82 -1.33 16.55
N ILE A 547 -23.16 -0.37 17.20
CA ILE A 547 -22.51 0.75 16.51
C ILE A 547 -21.06 0.85 16.98
N ILE A 548 -20.13 0.85 16.01
CA ILE A 548 -18.72 1.18 16.24
C ILE A 548 -18.45 2.49 15.51
N ALA A 549 -17.97 3.49 16.24
CA ALA A 549 -17.73 4.81 15.69
C ALA A 549 -16.34 5.32 16.08
N HIS A 550 -15.69 6.04 15.16
CA HIS A 550 -14.34 6.59 15.36
C HIS A 550 -14.32 8.10 15.17
N SER A 551 -13.58 8.82 16.01
CA SER A 551 -13.32 10.25 15.89
C SER A 551 -14.62 11.07 15.78
N MET A 552 -14.76 11.93 14.77
CA MET A 552 -15.99 12.69 14.49
C MET A 552 -17.24 11.80 14.33
N GLY A 553 -17.06 10.57 13.85
CA GLY A 553 -18.11 9.57 13.74
C GLY A 553 -18.78 9.25 15.08
N VAL A 554 -18.06 9.34 16.21
CA VAL A 554 -18.63 9.14 17.56
C VAL A 554 -19.71 10.19 17.85
N SER A 555 -19.44 11.45 17.50
CA SER A 555 -20.41 12.53 17.72
C SER A 555 -21.62 12.42 16.78
N ILE A 556 -21.40 11.95 15.55
CA ILE A 556 -22.48 11.62 14.60
C ILE A 556 -23.35 10.50 15.16
N ALA A 557 -22.75 9.38 15.57
CA ALA A 557 -23.43 8.24 16.16
C ALA A 557 -24.32 8.67 17.34
N ARG A 558 -23.75 9.41 18.29
CA ARG A 558 -24.50 9.90 19.45
C ARG A 558 -25.68 10.79 19.05
N LYS A 559 -25.50 11.70 18.08
CA LYS A 559 -26.59 12.58 17.63
C LYS A 559 -27.71 11.85 16.91
N ILE A 560 -27.39 10.91 16.03
CA ILE A 560 -28.43 10.15 15.33
C ILE A 560 -29.22 9.26 16.29
N ILE A 561 -28.59 8.76 17.36
CA ILE A 561 -29.27 7.92 18.35
C ILE A 561 -30.15 8.75 19.29
N ARG A 562 -29.64 9.88 19.79
CA ARG A 562 -30.41 10.78 20.67
C ARG A 562 -31.55 11.48 19.94
N GLY A 563 -31.38 11.74 18.65
CA GLY A 563 -32.37 12.43 17.84
C GLY A 563 -32.56 13.90 18.24
N GLY A 564 -33.79 14.36 18.08
CA GLY A 564 -34.27 15.70 18.38
C GLY A 564 -33.81 16.76 17.37
N MET A 565 -34.23 18.00 17.63
CA MET A 565 -33.92 19.16 16.80
C MET A 565 -32.42 19.47 16.78
N LEU A 566 -31.91 19.79 15.59
CA LEU A 566 -30.60 20.39 15.35
C LEU A 566 -30.80 21.77 14.72
N ARG A 567 -30.17 22.78 15.33
CA ARG A 567 -30.20 24.15 14.82
C ARG A 567 -28.88 24.48 14.12
N THR A 568 -28.96 24.73 12.82
CA THR A 568 -27.82 25.15 11.99
C THR A 568 -27.95 26.61 11.58
N ASP A 569 -26.90 27.17 10.99
CA ASP A 569 -26.94 28.55 10.49
C ASP A 569 -27.90 28.72 9.30
N ASN A 570 -28.17 27.64 8.54
CA ASN A 570 -28.97 27.66 7.31
C ASN A 570 -30.35 27.01 7.48
N GLY A 571 -30.76 26.67 8.71
CA GLY A 571 -32.06 26.04 8.99
C GLY A 571 -32.04 25.08 10.17
N THR A 572 -33.20 24.49 10.47
CA THR A 572 -33.38 23.47 11.50
C THR A 572 -33.79 22.14 10.89
N CYS A 573 -33.23 21.04 11.38
CA CYS A 573 -33.69 19.69 11.04
C CYS A 573 -34.05 18.92 12.31
N ASP A 574 -35.04 18.04 12.19
CA ASP A 574 -35.44 17.14 13.26
C ASP A 574 -35.01 15.71 12.91
N LEU A 575 -34.23 15.09 13.79
CA LEU A 575 -33.83 13.69 13.66
C LEU A 575 -34.86 12.71 14.24
N GLY A 576 -36.00 13.23 14.73
CA GLY A 576 -37.06 12.45 15.34
C GLY A 576 -36.73 12.08 16.79
N PRO A 577 -37.52 11.17 17.40
CA PRO A 577 -37.28 10.74 18.77
C PRO A 577 -35.99 9.94 18.91
N SER A 578 -35.54 9.78 20.16
CA SER A 578 -34.40 8.92 20.46
C SER A 578 -34.70 7.46 20.11
N ILE A 579 -33.69 6.78 19.57
CA ILE A 579 -33.71 5.33 19.27
C ILE A 579 -32.72 4.57 20.14
N SER A 580 -32.37 5.09 21.33
CA SER A 580 -31.45 4.39 22.22
C SER A 580 -31.91 2.96 22.55
N GLN A 581 -33.22 2.73 22.60
CA GLN A 581 -33.83 1.40 22.76
C GLN A 581 -33.53 0.42 21.61
N ASN A 582 -33.17 0.93 20.43
CA ASN A 582 -32.80 0.15 19.25
C ASN A 582 -31.28 -0.03 19.13
N VAL A 583 -30.48 0.42 20.10
CA VAL A 583 -29.02 0.24 20.07
C VAL A 583 -28.58 -0.60 21.26
N LYS A 584 -28.07 -1.81 21.00
CA LYS A 584 -27.54 -2.69 22.05
C LYS A 584 -26.23 -2.10 22.58
N THR A 585 -25.24 -1.95 21.70
CA THR A 585 -23.91 -1.49 22.07
C THR A 585 -23.47 -0.29 21.22
N LEU A 586 -22.96 0.75 21.86
CA LEU A 586 -22.24 1.86 21.23
C LEU A 586 -20.79 1.86 21.71
N LEU A 587 -19.85 1.55 20.82
CA LEU A 587 -18.43 1.68 21.05
C LEU A 587 -17.90 2.94 20.35
N GLY A 588 -17.43 3.91 21.14
CA GLY A 588 -16.78 5.12 20.62
C GLY A 588 -15.27 5.07 20.78
N ILE A 589 -14.55 5.30 19.69
CA ILE A 589 -13.08 5.27 19.62
C ILE A 589 -12.57 6.69 19.35
N SER A 590 -11.73 7.24 20.23
CA SER A 590 -11.10 8.56 20.09
C SER A 590 -12.07 9.71 19.76
N GLY A 591 -13.27 9.72 20.35
CA GLY A 591 -14.23 10.81 20.16
C GLY A 591 -13.83 12.10 20.87
N ALA A 592 -14.26 13.27 20.40
CA ALA A 592 -14.03 14.56 21.07
C ALA A 592 -15.31 15.09 21.74
N ASN A 593 -15.84 14.37 22.73
CA ASN A 593 -17.17 14.62 23.30
C ASN A 593 -17.28 15.95 24.06
N TYR A 594 -16.16 16.52 24.52
CA TYR A 594 -16.11 17.83 25.19
C TYR A 594 -15.28 18.86 24.40
N GLY A 595 -15.05 18.59 23.11
CA GLY A 595 -14.23 19.41 22.22
C GLY A 595 -12.76 18.98 22.19
N MET A 596 -11.97 19.66 21.35
CA MET A 596 -10.53 19.41 21.18
C MET A 596 -9.75 20.64 21.58
N CYS A 597 -8.66 20.52 22.35
CA CYS A 597 -7.87 21.68 22.75
C CYS A 597 -7.27 22.43 21.55
N ALA A 598 -6.89 21.71 20.48
CA ALA A 598 -6.47 22.32 19.23
C ALA A 598 -7.51 23.30 18.64
N CYS A 599 -8.80 23.15 18.98
CA CYS A 599 -9.87 24.03 18.55
C CYS A 599 -10.09 25.27 19.44
N GLN A 600 -9.36 25.45 20.55
CA GLN A 600 -9.53 26.59 21.47
C GLN A 600 -9.38 27.94 20.74
N ASN A 601 -8.29 28.09 19.98
CA ASN A 601 -7.97 29.34 19.27
C ASN A 601 -8.35 29.31 17.78
N ALA A 602 -8.99 28.24 17.33
CA ALA A 602 -9.34 28.03 15.92
C ALA A 602 -10.86 28.12 15.67
N SER A 603 -11.63 28.77 16.54
CA SER A 603 -13.10 28.75 16.48
C SER A 603 -13.73 29.36 15.22
N GLN A 604 -12.94 30.04 14.40
CA GLN A 604 -13.33 30.55 13.09
C GLN A 604 -13.37 29.44 12.02
N LEU A 605 -12.63 28.36 12.21
CA LEU A 605 -12.68 27.19 11.33
C LEU A 605 -13.98 26.41 11.60
N PRO A 606 -14.73 26.00 10.57
CA PRO A 606 -16.00 25.28 10.75
C PRO A 606 -15.91 24.05 11.67
N ALA A 607 -14.85 23.24 11.55
CA ALA A 607 -14.64 22.05 12.39
C ALA A 607 -14.46 22.38 13.87
N CYS A 608 -13.96 23.58 14.17
CA CYS A 608 -13.77 24.08 15.53
C CYS A 608 -14.86 25.09 15.93
N GLY A 609 -15.96 25.18 15.19
CA GLY A 609 -16.99 26.18 15.41
C GLY A 609 -17.72 26.04 16.75
N LYS A 610 -18.07 27.18 17.36
CA LYS A 610 -18.78 27.24 18.66
C LYS A 610 -20.21 26.66 18.63
N LYS A 611 -20.83 26.55 17.45
CA LYS A 611 -22.20 26.02 17.29
C LYS A 611 -22.20 24.54 16.90
N LEU A 612 -21.50 24.18 15.82
CA LEU A 612 -21.59 22.88 15.14
C LEU A 612 -20.22 22.20 14.93
N GLY A 613 -19.23 22.52 15.76
CA GLY A 613 -17.89 21.94 15.70
C GLY A 613 -17.40 21.44 17.06
N PHE A 614 -16.09 21.31 17.20
CA PHE A 614 -15.39 20.76 18.37
C PHE A 614 -14.75 21.83 19.26
N PHE A 615 -15.33 23.03 19.30
CA PHE A 615 -14.88 24.08 20.19
C PHE A 615 -14.90 23.61 21.67
N PRO A 616 -13.75 23.62 22.38
CA PRO A 616 -13.67 23.09 23.75
C PRO A 616 -14.11 24.09 24.82
N GLY A 617 -14.50 25.31 24.45
CA GLY A 617 -14.75 26.41 25.39
C GLY A 617 -13.54 27.32 25.54
N SER A 618 -13.68 28.35 26.39
CA SER A 618 -12.60 29.28 26.75
C SER A 618 -12.57 29.47 28.26
N CYS A 619 -11.36 29.57 28.82
CA CYS A 619 -11.12 29.91 30.22
C CYS A 619 -10.12 31.06 30.28
N GLU A 620 -10.38 32.09 31.09
CA GLU A 620 -9.53 33.29 31.14
C GLU A 620 -8.10 32.94 31.63
N GLY A 621 -7.11 33.19 30.77
CA GLY A 621 -5.68 33.07 31.10
C GLY A 621 -5.13 31.65 31.22
N LEU A 622 -5.90 30.61 30.84
CA LEU A 622 -5.46 29.21 30.91
C LEU A 622 -5.48 28.54 29.53
N ASP A 623 -4.49 27.69 29.29
CA ASP A 623 -4.46 26.76 28.18
C ASP A 623 -5.39 25.57 28.48
N CYS A 624 -6.13 25.10 27.47
CA CYS A 624 -6.98 23.92 27.55
C CYS A 624 -6.23 22.64 27.96
N LEU A 625 -4.91 22.59 27.73
CA LEU A 625 -4.04 21.51 28.19
C LEU A 625 -3.69 21.59 29.69
N SER A 626 -4.07 22.66 30.39
CA SER A 626 -3.84 22.78 31.83
C SER A 626 -4.67 21.77 32.62
N ASP A 627 -4.06 21.13 33.63
CA ASP A 627 -4.76 20.26 34.58
C ASP A 627 -5.70 21.03 35.54
N LYS A 628 -5.69 22.36 35.50
CA LYS A 628 -6.59 23.17 36.34
C LYS A 628 -8.03 23.09 35.81
N PRO A 629 -8.99 22.60 36.60
CA PRO A 629 -10.38 22.51 36.18
C PRO A 629 -10.95 23.91 35.95
N CYS A 630 -11.49 24.16 34.76
CA CYS A 630 -12.22 25.39 34.48
C CYS A 630 -13.70 25.18 34.79
N HIS A 631 -14.22 25.92 35.78
CA HIS A 631 -15.62 25.87 36.15
C HIS A 631 -16.45 26.71 35.16
N HIS A 632 -17.59 26.18 34.69
CA HIS A 632 -18.51 26.82 33.74
C HIS A 632 -18.04 26.93 32.28
N LEU A 633 -17.41 25.87 31.74
CA LEU A 633 -17.07 25.79 30.31
C LEU A 633 -18.32 25.63 29.42
N ALA A 634 -18.59 26.65 28.61
CA ALA A 634 -19.47 26.55 27.45
C ALA A 634 -18.67 26.12 26.21
N TYR A 635 -18.45 24.81 26.08
CA TYR A 635 -17.97 24.20 24.83
C TYR A 635 -19.08 24.21 23.77
N SER A 636 -18.79 23.67 22.58
CA SER A 636 -19.69 23.85 21.43
C SER A 636 -21.14 23.46 21.75
N ARG A 637 -22.10 24.25 21.23
CA ARG A 637 -23.53 24.04 21.51
C ARG A 637 -23.97 22.62 21.15
N PHE A 638 -23.52 22.11 20.01
CA PHE A 638 -23.81 20.76 19.55
C PHE A 638 -23.39 19.69 20.57
N LEU A 639 -22.14 19.74 21.04
CA LEU A 639 -21.63 18.78 22.02
C LEU A 639 -22.31 18.97 23.39
N HIS A 640 -22.55 20.23 23.80
CA HIS A 640 -23.25 20.54 25.03
C HIS A 640 -24.66 19.93 25.03
N ASP A 641 -25.40 20.08 23.94
CA ASP A 641 -26.73 19.48 23.77
C ASP A 641 -26.67 17.95 23.77
N LEU A 642 -25.64 17.34 23.19
CA LEU A 642 -25.41 15.89 23.24
C LEU A 642 -25.08 15.36 24.63
N ASN A 643 -24.44 16.17 25.47
CA ASN A 643 -24.05 15.76 26.82
C ASN A 643 -25.10 16.13 27.87
N LYS A 644 -26.13 16.91 27.49
CA LYS A 644 -27.21 17.32 28.38
C LYS A 644 -28.17 16.15 28.63
N GLY A 645 -28.57 15.95 29.89
CA GLY A 645 -29.53 14.92 30.29
C GLY A 645 -28.88 13.60 30.72
N LEU A 646 -29.72 12.66 31.17
CA LEU A 646 -29.30 11.39 31.79
C LEU A 646 -29.58 10.16 30.92
N THR A 647 -30.10 10.35 29.70
CA THR A 647 -30.43 9.24 28.80
C THR A 647 -29.16 8.71 28.15
N LYS A 648 -28.85 7.43 28.38
CA LYS A 648 -27.79 6.71 27.66
C LYS A 648 -28.15 6.53 26.20
N GLU A 649 -27.14 6.58 25.33
CA GLU A 649 -27.30 6.35 23.89
C GLU A 649 -27.55 4.88 23.54
N ALA A 650 -27.08 3.93 24.34
CA ALA A 650 -27.28 2.50 24.11
C ALA A 650 -27.45 1.75 25.45
N GLU A 651 -27.82 0.47 25.40
CA GLU A 651 -27.85 -0.37 26.61
C GLU A 651 -26.45 -0.48 27.23
N THR A 652 -25.44 -0.66 26.38
CA THR A 652 -24.03 -0.69 26.72
C THR A 652 -23.28 0.37 25.92
N VAL A 653 -22.65 1.33 26.61
CA VAL A 653 -21.79 2.35 26.01
C VAL A 653 -20.36 2.12 26.46
N VAL A 654 -19.41 2.01 25.53
CA VAL A 654 -17.99 1.79 25.81
C VAL A 654 -17.14 2.85 25.12
N SER A 655 -16.08 3.32 25.77
CA SER A 655 -15.17 4.34 25.22
C SER A 655 -13.72 3.89 25.17
N PHE A 656 -13.11 3.94 23.99
CA PHE A 656 -11.69 3.66 23.78
C PHE A 656 -10.93 4.95 23.47
N TRP A 657 -9.74 5.12 24.05
CA TRP A 657 -8.80 6.15 23.64
C TRP A 657 -7.36 5.80 24.00
N SER A 658 -6.43 6.51 23.38
CA SER A 658 -5.01 6.44 23.72
C SER A 658 -4.58 7.68 24.51
N GLN A 659 -3.63 7.51 25.42
CA GLN A 659 -2.92 8.61 26.05
C GLN A 659 -1.98 9.33 25.07
N SER A 660 -1.59 8.67 23.97
CA SER A 660 -0.71 9.20 22.92
C SER A 660 -1.45 9.53 21.62
N ASP A 661 -2.75 9.88 21.69
CA ASP A 661 -3.54 10.25 20.52
C ASP A 661 -3.04 11.59 19.93
N ASP A 662 -2.51 11.54 18.70
CA ASP A 662 -1.86 12.65 18.01
C ASP A 662 -2.83 13.69 17.42
N ILE A 663 -4.13 13.43 17.42
CA ILE A 663 -5.17 14.35 16.92
C ILE A 663 -5.99 14.95 18.07
N ILE A 664 -6.43 14.10 19.00
CA ILE A 664 -7.18 14.57 20.17
C ILE A 664 -6.24 15.29 21.16
N GLY A 665 -4.98 14.84 21.23
CA GLY A 665 -3.95 15.35 22.12
C GLY A 665 -3.66 14.42 23.30
N ASN A 666 -2.55 14.68 23.99
CA ASN A 666 -2.08 13.86 25.11
C ASN A 666 -3.14 13.66 26.18
N GLU A 667 -3.23 12.43 26.68
CA GLU A 667 -4.20 11.94 27.67
C GLU A 667 -5.67 12.11 27.27
N SER A 668 -5.94 12.50 26.02
CA SER A 668 -7.29 12.85 25.53
C SER A 668 -7.99 13.87 26.44
N LYS A 669 -7.27 14.87 26.95
CA LYS A 669 -7.82 15.87 27.88
C LYS A 669 -8.25 17.15 27.16
N ALA A 670 -9.38 17.70 27.60
CA ALA A 670 -9.80 19.08 27.37
C ALA A 670 -10.22 19.70 28.70
N TRP A 671 -9.48 20.72 29.17
CA TRP A 671 -9.70 21.37 30.47
C TRP A 671 -9.67 20.40 31.66
N GLY A 672 -8.68 19.52 31.69
CA GLY A 672 -8.54 18.46 32.70
C GLY A 672 -9.58 17.32 32.61
N ARG A 673 -10.51 17.37 31.64
CA ARG A 673 -11.54 16.34 31.43
C ARG A 673 -11.19 15.46 30.24
N VAL A 674 -11.32 14.13 30.41
CA VAL A 674 -11.15 13.18 29.29
C VAL A 674 -12.26 13.38 28.24
N THR A 675 -11.89 13.85 27.05
CA THR A 675 -12.80 14.18 25.95
C THR A 675 -13.30 12.94 25.20
N SER A 676 -12.48 11.88 25.13
CA SER A 676 -12.90 10.61 24.51
C SER A 676 -13.84 9.76 25.33
N LEU A 677 -14.05 10.08 26.60
CA LEU A 677 -15.07 9.42 27.41
C LEU A 677 -16.47 9.92 27.02
N ILE A 678 -17.29 9.03 26.47
CA ILE A 678 -18.72 9.31 26.27
C ILE A 678 -19.38 9.48 27.64
N PRO A 679 -20.20 10.51 27.88
CA PRO A 679 -20.93 10.60 29.13
C PRO A 679 -21.78 9.35 29.37
N HIS A 680 -21.76 8.85 30.60
CA HIS A 680 -22.49 7.65 31.04
C HIS A 680 -22.01 6.33 30.41
N SER A 681 -20.78 6.27 29.87
CA SER A 681 -20.16 5.00 29.48
C SER A 681 -20.24 3.98 30.60
N ASN A 682 -20.67 2.77 30.25
CA ASN A 682 -20.63 1.60 31.10
C ASN A 682 -19.19 1.21 31.39
N ASP A 683 -18.33 1.29 30.37
CA ASP A 683 -16.91 0.96 30.52
C ASP A 683 -15.99 1.75 29.58
N LYS A 684 -14.69 1.61 29.80
CA LYS A 684 -13.64 2.29 29.06
C LYS A 684 -12.35 1.49 29.01
N LYS A 685 -11.63 1.58 27.89
CA LYS A 685 -10.27 1.03 27.74
C LYS A 685 -9.31 2.12 27.29
N VAL A 686 -8.18 2.21 27.99
CA VAL A 686 -7.16 3.24 27.77
C VAL A 686 -5.89 2.56 27.28
N PHE A 687 -5.37 3.03 26.16
CA PHE A 687 -4.13 2.55 25.55
C PHE A 687 -3.02 3.60 25.74
N GLU A 688 -1.76 3.19 25.76
CA GLU A 688 -0.65 4.13 26.05
C GLU A 688 0.10 4.61 24.80
N LYS A 689 0.13 3.83 23.72
CA LYS A 689 1.09 4.04 22.61
C LYS A 689 0.47 4.05 21.20
N LEU A 690 -0.85 4.18 21.10
CA LEU A 690 -1.54 4.17 19.80
C LEU A 690 -1.84 5.60 19.33
N LYS A 691 -1.58 5.90 18.07
CA LYS A 691 -2.01 7.15 17.40
C LYS A 691 -3.51 7.12 17.09
N HIS A 692 -4.05 8.25 16.63
CA HIS A 692 -5.47 8.44 16.40
C HIS A 692 -6.09 7.40 15.45
N MET A 693 -5.40 7.08 14.35
CA MET A 693 -5.88 6.09 13.38
C MET A 693 -5.59 4.65 13.83
N GLU A 694 -4.46 4.42 14.51
CA GLU A 694 -4.08 3.12 15.06
C GLU A 694 -5.05 2.66 16.16
N MET A 695 -5.61 3.60 16.94
CA MET A 695 -6.70 3.34 17.88
C MET A 695 -7.89 2.65 17.23
N LYS A 696 -8.14 2.90 15.94
CA LYS A 696 -9.18 2.21 15.16
C LYS A 696 -8.65 0.91 14.55
N THR A 697 -7.45 0.91 13.94
CA THR A 697 -6.98 -0.24 13.13
C THR A 697 -6.34 -1.37 13.93
N GLU A 698 -5.77 -1.07 15.10
CA GLU A 698 -4.99 -2.04 15.91
C GLU A 698 -5.80 -2.61 17.09
N THR A 699 -6.87 -1.95 17.52
CA THR A 699 -7.74 -2.40 18.63
C THR A 699 -8.92 -3.27 18.15
N VAL A 700 -8.84 -3.84 16.95
CA VAL A 700 -9.93 -4.62 16.35
C VAL A 700 -10.32 -5.84 17.19
N PRO A 701 -9.38 -6.59 17.82
CA PRO A 701 -9.73 -7.64 18.77
C PRO A 701 -10.58 -7.14 19.94
N ASP A 702 -10.20 -6.01 20.54
CA ASP A 702 -10.95 -5.37 21.62
C ASP A 702 -12.35 -4.93 21.16
N GLN A 703 -12.45 -4.35 19.96
CA GLN A 703 -13.72 -3.95 19.37
C GLN A 703 -14.67 -5.15 19.21
N TYR A 704 -14.16 -6.30 18.76
CA TYR A 704 -14.95 -7.52 18.61
C TYR A 704 -15.43 -8.05 19.97
N ALA A 705 -14.55 -8.09 20.97
CA ALA A 705 -14.86 -8.59 22.31
C ALA A 705 -16.00 -7.79 22.97
N VAL A 706 -16.00 -6.45 22.84
CA VAL A 706 -17.07 -5.57 23.36
C VAL A 706 -18.45 -5.93 22.80
N LEU A 707 -18.53 -6.33 21.52
CA LEU A 707 -19.80 -6.62 20.86
C LEU A 707 -20.33 -8.02 21.17
N ASN A 708 -19.45 -8.95 21.54
CA ASN A 708 -19.77 -10.36 21.76
C ASN A 708 -19.78 -10.75 23.25
N ASP A 709 -19.68 -9.77 24.16
CA ASP A 709 -19.75 -9.95 25.61
C ASP A 709 -18.74 -11.01 26.14
N GLU A 710 -17.53 -11.06 25.54
CA GLU A 710 -16.48 -12.01 25.92
C GLU A 710 -15.91 -11.67 27.32
N VAL A 711 -15.80 -12.70 28.18
CA VAL A 711 -15.62 -12.58 29.65
C VAL A 711 -14.28 -11.94 30.06
N ASP A 712 -13.25 -12.01 29.21
CA ASP A 712 -11.88 -11.55 29.52
C ASP A 712 -11.61 -10.09 29.07
N PHE A 713 -12.65 -9.30 28.81
CA PHE A 713 -12.49 -7.98 28.19
C PHE A 713 -11.86 -6.90 29.10
N PHE A 714 -11.91 -7.08 30.43
CA PHE A 714 -11.52 -6.06 31.43
C PHE A 714 -10.27 -6.39 32.27
N GLU A 715 -9.61 -7.52 32.01
CA GLU A 715 -8.26 -7.81 32.51
C GLU A 715 -7.20 -7.34 31.50
#